data_AF-A0A7X0ZEP1-F1
#
_entry.id   AF-A0A7X0ZEP1-F1
#
_cell.length_a   1.000
_cell.length_b   1.000
_cell.length_c   1.000
_cell.angle_alpha   90.00
_cell.angle_beta   90.00
_cell.angle_gamma   90.00
#
_symmetry.space_group_name_H-M   'P 1'
#
loop_
_entity.id
_entity.type
_entity.pdbx_description
1 polymer ?
#
loop_
_entity_poly.entity_id
_entity_poly.type
_entity_poly.pdbx_seq_one_letter_code
_entity_poly.pdbx_strand_id
1 'polypeptide(L)'
;MKEKLMQAYAWFQKNSTIVKIVFITFVMGFVIYEIINIATGIDYSSLKANITSQSPEQIFIMFIVGLIAVTPMLLYDYVIVKLLPGKFSPSHVIASGWITNTFTNIGGFGGVLGASLRASFYGKNASHKEILLAISKIALFLVSGLSIYCLVSLATLLIPGFADHFVNYWPWLLAGGLYFPILFTITKWKSKSLFVDLPIKRELTLIVASLLEWGFAFGCFAIIGTLMGEPVDIFKVFPLFVIASVIGIASMVPGGVGTFDVVMILGLSQLGVSQELALAWMLFYRIFYYIIPFVVGLLFFVQKAGKRVNDFLEGLPLLFLQKVAHRFLVIFVYGSGLLLILSSSVPNAIYHVPFLYKIMPFNFLFTSQITIVAFGFLLLGLARGIECKTKKAYIITVIVLGCAIFNTLARVFSIKQAIFLGIVLLCLFLARNEFYREKLVYTWSKVIIDSIIFIVCLAGYIVIGIYNSPNIKHSKEIPDYLRIASEHLWLVGFVGVFIAVVSLVVIYIYLSTTKEKLGSPFEAVKVRDHLAKWGGNEVSHTMFLRDKLLFWAANGEVLFSYRIIADKMVIMGEPTGNMDKMEDAIEEVMMNADRFGYRPVFYEVRGTMIPYLHDHGFDFIKLGEEGFVDVQNFTMSGKKKKGERALMNKLEREGYTFEIINPPFDHETWTTLRAVSDEWLDGREEKGFSLGFFDTYYLEQAPIAIAKNGEGTVVGFASMMPSYTDEMTSIDLMRYSKEAPSGIMDFLFINLFEQAKEDGFQTFNAGMAPLANVGESKYAFLGERLAGLVYRYSQGFYGFKGLRNFKSKYVTEWEQKFVAFRKRSSIAFTMLQLMILVGKKRPLANNQVVLDLPLEEQTKKPDSE
;
A
#
# COMPACT_ATOMS: atom_id res chain seq x y z
N MET A 1 19.28 68.46 -30.80
CA MET A 1 19.97 67.16 -30.60
C MET A 1 19.53 66.47 -29.31
N LYS A 2 19.57 67.15 -28.15
CA LYS A 2 19.14 66.63 -26.84
C LYS A 2 17.67 66.18 -26.79
N GLU A 3 16.79 66.91 -27.46
CA GLU A 3 15.34 66.63 -27.51
C GLU A 3 14.99 65.41 -28.39
N LYS A 4 15.65 65.25 -29.55
CA LYS A 4 15.57 64.05 -30.39
C LYS A 4 16.11 62.80 -29.67
N LEU A 5 17.18 62.95 -28.88
CA LEU A 5 17.72 61.88 -28.03
C LEU A 5 16.76 61.49 -26.91
N MET A 6 16.09 62.45 -26.28
CA MET A 6 15.07 62.20 -25.25
C MET A 6 13.82 61.53 -25.82
N GLN A 7 13.38 61.92 -27.03
CA GLN A 7 12.28 61.26 -27.73
C GLN A 7 12.63 59.83 -28.15
N ALA A 8 13.84 59.60 -28.66
CA ALA A 8 14.34 58.26 -28.99
C ALA A 8 14.45 57.38 -27.74
N TYR A 9 14.91 57.94 -26.62
CA TYR A 9 14.99 57.23 -25.34
C TYR A 9 13.61 56.87 -24.78
N ALA A 10 12.65 57.79 -24.82
CA ALA A 10 11.26 57.54 -24.40
C ALA A 10 10.57 56.48 -25.29
N TRP A 11 10.81 56.52 -26.60
CA TRP A 11 10.34 55.50 -27.54
C TRP A 11 10.97 54.12 -27.26
N PHE A 12 12.29 54.08 -26.99
CA PHE A 12 12.99 52.85 -26.66
C PHE A 12 12.51 52.26 -25.35
N GLN A 13 12.27 53.06 -24.31
CA GLN A 13 11.69 52.57 -23.05
C GLN A 13 10.30 51.97 -23.27
N LYS A 14 9.42 52.69 -23.99
CA LYS A 14 8.04 52.26 -24.28
C LYS A 14 7.98 50.97 -25.10
N ASN A 15 8.92 50.76 -26.02
CA ASN A 15 8.96 49.60 -26.92
C ASN A 15 10.07 48.58 -26.59
N SER A 16 10.72 48.72 -25.43
CA SER A 16 11.94 47.96 -25.08
C SER A 16 11.76 46.45 -25.14
N THR A 17 10.59 45.93 -24.77
CA THR A 17 10.26 44.50 -24.86
C THR A 17 10.20 44.04 -26.32
N ILE A 18 9.56 44.81 -27.20
CA ILE A 18 9.45 44.48 -28.63
C ILE A 18 10.83 44.56 -29.30
N VAL A 19 11.61 45.59 -29.00
CA VAL A 19 12.98 45.74 -29.53
C VAL A 19 13.88 44.59 -29.08
N LYS A 20 13.79 44.17 -27.81
CA LYS A 20 14.52 42.99 -27.31
C LYS A 20 14.09 41.71 -28.02
N ILE A 21 12.79 41.49 -28.21
CA ILE A 21 12.28 40.31 -28.93
C ILE A 21 12.79 40.32 -30.38
N VAL A 22 12.70 41.44 -31.09
CA VAL A 22 13.18 41.55 -32.48
C VAL A 22 14.69 41.33 -32.56
N PHE A 23 15.47 41.91 -31.65
CA PHE A 23 16.92 41.71 -31.60
C PHE A 23 17.29 40.25 -31.33
N ILE A 24 16.66 39.60 -30.33
CA ILE A 24 16.90 38.18 -30.01
C ILE A 24 16.51 37.30 -31.20
N THR A 25 15.36 37.55 -31.85
CA THR A 25 14.92 36.79 -33.03
C THR A 25 15.89 36.98 -34.21
N PHE A 26 16.41 38.20 -34.42
CA PHE A 26 17.41 38.47 -35.46
C PHE A 26 18.72 37.73 -35.19
N VAL A 27 19.26 37.83 -33.97
CA VAL A 27 20.48 37.13 -33.56
C VAL A 27 20.29 35.61 -33.69
N MET A 28 19.13 35.08 -33.28
CA MET A 28 18.80 33.67 -33.43
C MET A 28 18.69 33.25 -34.90
N GLY A 29 18.10 34.08 -35.76
CA GLY A 29 18.06 33.86 -37.20
C GLY A 29 19.46 33.83 -37.83
N PHE A 30 20.34 34.76 -37.45
CA PHE A 30 21.75 34.78 -37.87
C PHE A 30 22.52 33.53 -37.40
N VAL A 31 22.32 33.13 -36.15
CA VAL A 31 22.90 31.93 -35.57
C VAL A 31 22.43 30.66 -36.28
N ILE A 32 21.13 30.54 -36.55
CA ILE A 32 20.56 29.39 -37.28
C ILE A 32 21.14 29.34 -38.69
N TYR A 33 21.20 30.48 -39.37
CA TYR A 33 21.82 30.59 -40.69
C TYR A 33 23.27 30.09 -40.66
N GLU A 34 24.05 30.49 -39.65
CA GLU A 34 25.47 30.13 -39.59
C GLU A 34 25.71 28.69 -39.14
N ILE A 35 24.86 28.14 -38.27
CA ILE A 35 24.85 26.70 -37.97
C ILE A 35 24.50 25.89 -39.22
N ILE A 36 23.52 26.33 -40.03
CA ILE A 36 23.17 25.64 -41.28
C ILE A 36 24.34 25.70 -42.27
N ASN A 37 24.97 26.86 -42.42
CA ASN A 37 26.14 27.05 -43.29
C ASN A 37 27.31 26.14 -42.89
N ILE A 38 27.62 26.08 -41.59
CA ILE A 38 28.59 25.15 -41.02
C ILE A 38 28.14 23.70 -41.27
N ALA A 39 26.87 23.38 -41.01
CA ALA A 39 26.33 22.03 -41.16
C ALA A 39 26.39 21.49 -42.59
N THR A 40 26.22 22.36 -43.59
CA THR A 40 26.34 22.00 -45.01
C THR A 40 27.77 21.71 -45.46
N GLY A 41 28.79 22.12 -44.70
CA GLY A 41 30.21 21.87 -44.97
C GLY A 41 30.80 20.64 -44.28
N ILE A 42 30.03 19.93 -43.45
CA ILE A 42 30.52 18.81 -42.62
C ILE A 42 30.47 17.47 -43.35
N ASP A 43 31.54 16.69 -43.24
CA ASP A 43 31.47 15.25 -43.47
C ASP A 43 30.87 14.50 -42.26
N TYR A 44 29.61 14.07 -42.42
CA TYR A 44 28.86 13.37 -41.38
C TYR A 44 29.51 12.05 -40.93
N SER A 45 30.26 11.38 -41.81
CA SER A 45 30.93 10.12 -41.47
C SER A 45 32.08 10.34 -40.49
N SER A 46 32.87 11.39 -40.69
CA SER A 46 33.95 11.84 -39.81
C SER A 46 33.43 12.33 -38.45
N LEU A 47 32.32 13.09 -38.43
CA LEU A 47 31.68 13.50 -37.17
C LEU A 47 31.22 12.28 -36.34
N LYS A 48 30.59 11.29 -36.98
CA LYS A 48 30.16 10.06 -36.31
C LYS A 48 31.36 9.28 -35.77
N ALA A 49 32.43 9.16 -36.55
CA ALA A 49 33.66 8.50 -36.13
C ALA A 49 34.26 9.16 -34.86
N ASN A 50 34.35 10.49 -34.83
CA ASN A 50 34.87 11.25 -33.69
C ASN A 50 34.02 11.11 -32.41
N ILE A 51 32.70 10.94 -32.53
CA ILE A 51 31.81 10.69 -31.39
C ILE A 51 31.96 9.24 -30.89
N THR A 52 32.11 8.27 -31.79
CA THR A 52 32.20 6.84 -31.42
C THR A 52 33.60 6.34 -31.06
N SER A 53 34.64 7.13 -31.32
CA SER A 53 36.03 6.77 -31.03
C SER A 53 36.41 6.88 -29.55
N GLN A 54 35.54 7.47 -28.72
CA GLN A 54 35.81 7.69 -27.30
C GLN A 54 35.65 6.40 -26.49
N SER A 55 36.62 6.10 -25.64
CA SER A 55 36.57 4.98 -24.71
C SER A 55 35.52 5.20 -23.60
N PRO A 56 34.95 4.14 -23.01
CA PRO A 56 34.05 4.25 -21.86
C PRO A 56 34.67 5.01 -20.67
N GLU A 57 35.99 4.90 -20.49
CA GLU A 57 36.73 5.60 -19.43
C GLU A 57 36.76 7.11 -19.65
N GLN A 58 37.05 7.56 -20.88
CA GLN A 58 37.00 8.98 -21.24
C GLN A 58 35.60 9.56 -21.04
N ILE A 59 34.56 8.85 -21.48
CA ILE A 59 33.16 9.26 -21.29
C ILE A 59 32.82 9.39 -19.80
N PHE A 60 33.29 8.46 -18.96
CA PHE A 60 33.09 8.52 -17.53
C PHE A 60 33.82 9.72 -16.88
N ILE A 61 35.05 10.02 -17.30
CA ILE A 61 35.79 11.20 -16.82
C ILE A 61 35.06 12.49 -17.23
N MET A 62 34.61 12.60 -18.49
CA MET A 62 33.84 13.76 -18.96
C MET A 62 32.55 13.95 -18.15
N PHE A 63 31.87 12.85 -17.78
CA PHE A 63 30.70 12.87 -16.90
C PHE A 63 31.02 13.47 -15.52
N ILE A 64 32.09 13.00 -14.87
CA ILE A 64 32.50 13.48 -13.54
C ILE A 64 32.93 14.95 -13.58
N VAL A 65 33.74 15.32 -14.58
CA VAL A 65 34.24 16.69 -14.76
C VAL A 65 33.07 17.66 -15.00
N GLY A 66 32.09 17.26 -15.83
CA GLY A 66 30.89 18.06 -16.08
C GLY A 66 30.07 18.34 -14.81
N LEU A 67 29.92 17.36 -13.93
CA LEU A 67 29.25 17.56 -12.63
C LEU A 67 30.05 18.47 -11.68
N ILE A 68 31.37 18.26 -11.58
CA ILE A 68 32.25 19.09 -10.74
C ILE A 68 32.22 20.55 -11.22
N ALA A 69 32.19 20.77 -12.53
CA ALA A 69 32.28 22.09 -13.14
C ALA A 69 31.14 23.05 -12.72
N VAL A 70 29.97 22.51 -12.35
CA VAL A 70 28.81 23.31 -11.92
C VAL A 70 28.83 23.63 -10.42
N THR A 71 29.63 22.92 -9.62
CA THR A 71 29.65 23.07 -8.15
C THR A 71 30.00 24.47 -7.64
N PRO A 72 30.88 25.28 -8.28
CA PRO A 72 31.18 26.64 -7.80
C PRO A 72 29.95 27.55 -7.75
N MET A 73 28.95 27.31 -8.62
CA MET A 73 27.73 28.12 -8.68
C MET A 73 26.88 27.99 -7.40
N LEU A 74 27.07 26.94 -6.59
CA LEU A 74 26.39 26.78 -5.30
C LEU A 74 26.77 27.87 -4.29
N LEU A 75 27.91 28.53 -4.47
CA LEU A 75 28.35 29.65 -3.62
C LEU A 75 27.41 30.86 -3.72
N TYR A 76 26.76 31.08 -4.87
CA TYR A 76 25.75 32.13 -5.01
C TYR A 76 24.55 31.88 -4.07
N ASP A 77 24.09 30.64 -4.00
CA ASP A 77 22.99 30.20 -3.15
C ASP A 77 23.38 30.16 -1.67
N TYR A 78 24.65 29.91 -1.37
CA TYR A 78 25.17 30.09 0.00
C TYR A 78 25.11 31.56 0.46
N VAL A 79 25.40 32.51 -0.43
CA VAL A 79 25.33 33.94 -0.12
C VAL A 79 23.88 34.42 -0.04
N ILE A 80 22.98 33.97 -0.93
CA ILE A 80 21.58 34.45 -0.94
C ILE A 80 20.85 34.11 0.35
N VAL A 81 21.08 32.91 0.89
CA VAL A 81 20.46 32.46 2.13
C VAL A 81 20.89 33.32 3.33
N LYS A 82 22.12 33.85 3.33
CA LYS A 82 22.60 34.76 4.38
C LYS A 82 22.10 36.19 4.24
N LEU A 83 21.51 36.54 3.10
CA LEU A 83 20.90 37.84 2.83
C LEU A 83 19.39 37.85 3.13
N LEU A 84 18.78 36.68 3.33
CA LEU A 84 17.37 36.51 3.63
C LEU A 84 17.18 36.13 5.11
N PRO A 85 16.05 36.48 5.74
CA PRO A 85 15.79 36.22 7.17
C PRO A 85 15.55 34.74 7.53
N GLY A 86 15.46 33.84 6.55
CA GLY A 86 15.17 32.41 6.77
C GLY A 86 16.40 31.58 7.14
N LYS A 87 16.20 30.52 7.95
CA LYS A 87 17.20 29.46 8.18
C LYS A 87 16.89 28.27 7.26
N PHE A 88 17.90 27.80 6.53
CA PHE A 88 17.77 26.68 5.58
C PHE A 88 18.81 25.61 5.87
N SER A 89 18.45 24.33 5.69
CA SER A 89 19.40 23.23 5.84
C SER A 89 20.41 23.21 4.68
N PRO A 90 21.67 22.78 4.90
CA PRO A 90 22.66 22.70 3.83
C PRO A 90 22.20 21.85 2.63
N SER A 91 21.48 20.75 2.87
CA SER A 91 20.91 19.91 1.81
C SER A 91 19.87 20.63 0.95
N HIS A 92 19.05 21.48 1.56
CA HIS A 92 18.07 22.29 0.83
C HIS A 92 18.77 23.29 -0.09
N VAL A 93 19.80 23.97 0.43
CA VAL A 93 20.59 24.97 -0.32
C VAL A 93 21.36 24.34 -1.48
N ILE A 94 22.01 23.19 -1.25
CA ILE A 94 22.71 22.47 -2.32
C ILE A 94 21.73 22.05 -3.42
N ALA A 95 20.62 21.38 -3.07
CA ALA A 95 19.66 20.92 -4.06
C ALA A 95 18.96 22.08 -4.79
N SER A 96 18.53 23.13 -4.09
CA SER A 96 17.88 24.29 -4.70
C SER A 96 18.85 25.14 -5.53
N GLY A 97 20.09 25.28 -5.09
CA GLY A 97 21.15 25.94 -5.85
C GLY A 97 21.53 25.16 -7.10
N TRP A 98 21.65 23.83 -7.01
CA TRP A 98 21.89 22.99 -8.17
C TRP A 98 20.79 23.16 -9.21
N ILE A 99 19.51 22.99 -8.82
CA ILE A 99 18.35 23.21 -9.69
C ILE A 99 18.42 24.59 -10.34
N THR A 100 18.59 25.64 -9.53
CA THR A 100 18.53 27.01 -10.02
C THR A 100 19.62 27.29 -11.04
N ASN A 101 20.86 26.89 -10.74
CA ASN A 101 22.00 27.20 -11.59
C ASN A 101 21.97 26.38 -12.89
N THR A 102 21.69 25.08 -12.84
CA THR A 102 21.62 24.25 -14.07
C THR A 102 20.45 24.66 -14.96
N PHE A 103 19.30 25.06 -14.38
CA PHE A 103 18.18 25.60 -15.16
C PHE A 103 18.51 26.97 -15.75
N THR A 104 19.30 27.80 -15.04
CA THR A 104 19.72 29.13 -15.54
C THR A 104 20.69 29.00 -16.71
N ASN A 105 21.62 28.05 -16.65
CA ASN A 105 22.60 27.79 -17.72
C ASN A 105 21.94 27.40 -19.05
N ILE A 106 20.79 26.72 -19.01
CA ILE A 106 20.02 26.35 -20.21
C ILE A 106 19.00 27.44 -20.57
N GLY A 107 18.21 27.89 -19.59
CA GLY A 107 17.04 28.73 -19.83
C GLY A 107 17.37 30.19 -20.19
N GLY A 108 18.52 30.73 -19.78
CA GLY A 108 19.12 31.99 -20.25
C GLY A 108 18.25 33.25 -20.44
N PHE A 109 17.02 33.32 -19.89
CA PHE A 109 16.13 34.49 -19.93
C PHE A 109 16.63 35.67 -19.09
N GLY A 110 17.85 36.17 -19.34
CA GLY A 110 18.42 37.34 -18.66
C GLY A 110 18.45 37.25 -17.12
N GLY A 111 18.57 36.04 -16.57
CA GLY A 111 18.57 35.79 -15.13
C GLY A 111 17.18 35.71 -14.47
N VAL A 112 16.08 35.90 -15.21
CA VAL A 112 14.69 35.86 -14.67
C VAL A 112 14.35 34.47 -14.12
N LEU A 113 14.71 33.40 -14.84
CA LEU A 113 14.39 32.03 -14.44
C LEU A 113 15.10 31.66 -13.11
N GLY A 114 16.38 32.02 -12.99
CA GLY A 114 17.15 31.86 -11.76
C GLY A 114 16.60 32.72 -10.60
N ALA A 115 16.17 33.95 -10.88
CA ALA A 115 15.53 34.82 -9.89
C ALA A 115 14.22 34.22 -9.35
N SER A 116 13.35 33.75 -10.24
CA SER A 116 12.06 33.16 -9.88
C SER A 116 12.20 31.87 -9.07
N LEU A 117 13.14 30.99 -9.43
CA LEU A 117 13.42 29.77 -8.68
C LEU A 117 13.96 30.08 -7.28
N ARG A 118 14.88 31.03 -7.15
CA ARG A 118 15.41 31.48 -5.84
C ARG A 118 14.33 32.12 -4.98
N ALA A 119 13.46 32.94 -5.56
CA ALA A 119 12.30 33.50 -4.87
C ALA A 119 11.36 32.39 -4.36
N SER A 120 11.09 31.36 -5.18
CA SER A 120 10.24 30.22 -4.79
C SER A 120 10.87 29.33 -3.69
N PHE A 121 12.19 29.11 -3.75
CA PHE A 121 12.89 28.22 -2.80
C PHE A 121 13.28 28.88 -1.48
N TYR A 122 13.56 30.19 -1.49
CA TYR A 122 14.06 30.92 -0.32
C TYR A 122 13.11 32.04 0.16
N GLY A 123 12.03 32.34 -0.56
CA GLY A 123 11.18 33.51 -0.28
C GLY A 123 10.09 33.34 0.78
N LYS A 124 9.85 32.12 1.31
CA LYS A 124 8.71 31.83 2.20
C LYS A 124 8.60 32.77 3.43
N ASN A 125 9.73 33.23 3.95
CA ASN A 125 9.80 34.08 5.15
C ASN A 125 10.33 35.50 4.86
N ALA A 126 10.43 35.90 3.59
CA ALA A 126 11.02 37.16 3.17
C ALA A 126 10.01 38.00 2.38
N SER A 127 10.06 39.32 2.52
CA SER A 127 9.25 40.23 1.72
C SER A 127 9.70 40.24 0.25
N HIS A 128 8.78 40.58 -0.66
CA HIS A 128 9.10 40.72 -2.08
C HIS A 128 10.26 41.69 -2.34
N LYS A 129 10.38 42.76 -1.52
CA LYS A 129 11.46 43.74 -1.59
C LYS A 129 12.81 43.14 -1.20
N GLU A 130 12.88 42.36 -0.11
CA GLU A 130 14.12 41.72 0.34
C GLU A 130 14.62 40.68 -0.68
N ILE A 131 13.71 39.89 -1.25
CA ILE A 131 14.02 38.91 -2.29
C ILE A 131 14.60 39.60 -3.53
N LEU A 132 13.94 40.66 -4.01
CA LEU A 132 14.39 41.41 -5.17
C LEU A 132 15.75 42.07 -4.93
N LEU A 133 15.98 42.64 -3.74
CA LEU A 133 17.27 43.22 -3.35
C LEU A 133 18.38 42.18 -3.28
N ALA A 134 18.14 41.01 -2.67
CA ALA A 134 19.13 39.94 -2.56
C ALA A 134 19.52 39.37 -3.93
N ILE A 135 18.53 39.14 -4.81
CA ILE A 135 18.78 38.64 -6.18
C ILE A 135 19.54 39.68 -7.00
N SER A 136 19.14 40.95 -6.94
CA SER A 136 19.79 42.04 -7.68
C SER A 136 21.25 42.23 -7.25
N LYS A 137 21.52 42.11 -5.94
CA LYS A 137 22.86 42.14 -5.37
C LYS A 137 23.76 41.05 -5.98
N ILE A 138 23.27 39.81 -6.10
CA ILE A 138 24.04 38.69 -6.65
C ILE A 138 24.22 38.80 -8.16
N ALA A 139 23.17 39.20 -8.89
CA ALA A 139 23.17 39.30 -10.34
C ALA A 139 24.31 40.19 -10.88
N LEU A 140 24.65 41.26 -10.15
CA LEU A 140 25.77 42.15 -10.49
C LEU A 140 27.14 41.48 -10.40
N PHE A 141 27.32 40.44 -9.58
CA PHE A 141 28.61 39.77 -9.42
C PHE A 141 28.76 38.52 -10.29
N LEU A 142 27.71 38.02 -10.96
CA LEU A 142 27.77 36.81 -11.80
C LEU A 142 28.81 36.90 -12.93
N VAL A 143 29.07 38.11 -13.45
CA VAL A 143 30.00 38.35 -14.57
C VAL A 143 31.34 38.92 -14.08
N SER A 144 31.53 39.10 -12.77
CA SER A 144 32.76 39.71 -12.21
C SER A 144 34.01 38.89 -12.49
N GLY A 145 33.94 37.56 -12.41
CA GLY A 145 35.02 36.65 -12.73
C GLY A 145 35.33 36.61 -14.23
N LEU A 146 34.31 36.59 -15.09
CA LEU A 146 34.50 36.70 -16.54
C LEU A 146 35.18 38.02 -16.92
N SER A 147 34.81 39.12 -16.26
CA SER A 147 35.44 40.42 -16.45
C SER A 147 36.94 40.39 -16.09
N ILE A 148 37.32 39.75 -14.99
CA ILE A 148 38.74 39.55 -14.64
C ILE A 148 39.45 38.70 -15.71
N TYR A 149 38.83 37.61 -16.18
CA TYR A 149 39.39 36.82 -17.27
C TYR A 149 39.49 37.59 -18.59
N CYS A 150 38.60 38.56 -18.86
CA CYS A 150 38.75 39.44 -20.02
C CYS A 150 40.02 40.30 -19.93
N LEU A 151 40.37 40.81 -18.74
CA LEU A 151 41.61 41.55 -18.53
C LEU A 151 42.85 40.65 -18.69
N VAL A 152 42.78 39.41 -18.17
CA VAL A 152 43.84 38.41 -18.36
C VAL A 152 44.01 38.10 -19.85
N SER A 153 42.92 37.80 -20.57
CA SER A 153 42.94 37.53 -22.01
C SER A 153 43.44 38.75 -22.80
N LEU A 154 43.07 39.96 -22.44
CA LEU A 154 43.58 41.19 -23.06
C LEU A 154 45.10 41.32 -22.88
N ALA A 155 45.63 40.99 -21.70
CA ALA A 155 47.06 40.97 -21.45
C ALA A 155 47.77 39.90 -22.29
N THR A 156 47.13 38.75 -22.56
CA THR A 156 47.71 37.73 -23.44
C THR A 156 47.85 38.17 -24.90
N LEU A 157 47.01 39.10 -25.38
CA LEU A 157 47.12 39.68 -26.72
C LEU A 157 48.38 40.55 -26.90
N LEU A 158 49.03 40.96 -25.80
CA LEU A 158 50.27 41.73 -25.83
C LEU A 158 51.52 40.84 -25.95
N ILE A 159 51.36 39.51 -25.86
CA ILE A 159 52.45 38.53 -25.96
C ILE A 159 52.57 38.09 -27.43
N PRO A 160 53.66 38.42 -28.15
CA PRO A 160 53.82 38.07 -29.55
C PRO A 160 53.75 36.54 -29.77
N GLY A 161 52.99 36.08 -30.76
CA GLY A 161 52.90 34.66 -31.13
C GLY A 161 51.97 33.82 -30.24
N PHE A 162 51.36 34.40 -29.21
CA PHE A 162 50.47 33.69 -28.29
C PHE A 162 49.03 33.66 -28.81
N ALA A 163 48.44 34.83 -29.12
CA ALA A 163 47.02 34.97 -29.48
C ALA A 163 46.79 35.94 -30.66
N ASP A 164 47.74 36.01 -31.59
CA ASP A 164 47.73 36.96 -32.72
C ASP A 164 46.46 36.89 -33.57
N HIS A 165 45.86 35.70 -33.71
CA HIS A 165 44.61 35.45 -34.44
C HIS A 165 43.40 36.20 -33.85
N PHE A 166 43.44 36.54 -32.56
CA PHE A 166 42.31 37.09 -31.82
C PHE A 166 42.45 38.59 -31.50
N VAL A 167 43.48 39.27 -32.01
CA VAL A 167 43.75 40.69 -31.72
C VAL A 167 42.54 41.58 -32.06
N ASN A 168 41.80 41.27 -33.12
CA ASN A 168 40.61 42.03 -33.54
C ASN A 168 39.46 42.02 -32.50
N TYR A 169 39.49 41.13 -31.50
CA TYR A 169 38.49 41.06 -30.43
C TYR A 169 38.84 41.91 -29.20
N TRP A 170 39.94 42.68 -29.23
CA TRP A 170 40.33 43.57 -28.12
C TRP A 170 39.20 44.51 -27.62
N PRO A 171 38.28 45.05 -28.45
CA PRO A 171 37.22 45.92 -27.95
C PRO A 171 36.23 45.17 -27.05
N TRP A 172 35.94 43.90 -27.37
CA TRP A 172 35.05 43.04 -26.58
C TRP A 172 35.70 42.67 -25.24
N LEU A 173 37.00 42.34 -25.27
CA LEU A 173 37.76 42.05 -24.06
C LEU A 173 37.94 43.28 -23.16
N LEU A 174 38.18 44.45 -23.73
CA LEU A 174 38.26 45.69 -22.95
C LEU A 174 36.89 46.05 -22.36
N ALA A 175 35.81 45.99 -23.16
CA ALA A 175 34.46 46.27 -22.67
C ALA A 175 34.04 45.30 -21.55
N GLY A 176 34.29 44.00 -21.72
CA GLY A 176 34.07 42.99 -20.70
C GLY A 176 34.96 43.20 -19.46
N GLY A 177 36.23 43.55 -19.67
CA GLY A 177 37.22 43.76 -18.61
C GLY A 177 37.00 45.01 -17.76
N LEU A 178 36.36 46.05 -18.32
CA LEU A 178 36.01 47.27 -17.59
C LEU A 178 34.78 47.09 -16.67
N TYR A 179 33.97 46.03 -16.87
CA TYR A 179 32.76 45.78 -16.07
C TYR A 179 33.06 45.69 -14.57
N PHE A 180 34.00 44.85 -14.16
CA PHE A 180 34.31 44.64 -12.74
C PHE A 180 34.95 45.87 -12.07
N PRO A 181 35.96 46.55 -12.64
CA PRO A 181 36.48 47.81 -12.10
C PRO A 181 35.42 48.90 -11.94
N ILE A 182 34.51 49.04 -12.91
CA ILE A 182 33.39 50.00 -12.83
C ILE A 182 32.41 49.58 -11.72
N LEU A 183 32.05 48.30 -11.66
CA LEU A 183 31.17 47.80 -10.60
C LEU A 183 31.79 48.02 -9.21
N PHE A 184 33.06 47.67 -9.03
CA PHE A 184 33.78 47.79 -7.76
C PHE A 184 33.93 49.25 -7.31
N THR A 185 34.21 50.17 -8.23
CA THR A 185 34.25 51.60 -7.90
C THR A 185 32.87 52.15 -7.52
N ILE A 186 31.80 51.73 -8.22
CA ILE A 186 30.42 52.12 -7.90
C ILE A 186 29.98 51.56 -6.53
N THR A 187 30.31 50.31 -6.21
CA THR A 187 29.95 49.69 -4.92
C THR A 187 30.64 50.39 -3.75
N LYS A 188 31.88 50.86 -3.91
CA LYS A 188 32.64 51.58 -2.86
C LYS A 188 32.31 53.07 -2.76
N TRP A 189 31.98 53.73 -3.86
CA TRP A 189 31.80 55.19 -3.86
C TRP A 189 30.36 55.65 -3.54
N LYS A 190 29.33 54.84 -3.84
CA LYS A 190 27.90 55.16 -3.63
C LYS A 190 27.23 54.35 -2.50
N SER A 191 27.92 54.10 -1.38
CA SER A 191 27.44 53.22 -0.30
C SER A 191 26.30 53.79 0.59
N LYS A 192 25.21 54.34 0.00
CA LYS A 192 24.08 54.87 0.80
C LYS A 192 22.68 54.28 0.51
N SER A 193 22.48 53.34 -0.41
CA SER A 193 21.13 52.71 -0.54
C SER A 193 21.06 51.22 -0.94
N LEU A 194 21.88 50.73 -1.89
CA LEU A 194 21.75 49.35 -2.40
C LEU A 194 22.74 48.33 -1.80
N PHE A 195 23.93 48.77 -1.36
CA PHE A 195 25.05 47.89 -0.97
C PHE A 195 25.39 47.92 0.54
N VAL A 196 24.57 48.58 1.35
CA VAL A 196 24.83 48.79 2.80
C VAL A 196 24.93 47.46 3.57
N ASP A 197 24.21 46.41 3.15
CA ASP A 197 24.18 45.09 3.83
C ASP A 197 25.13 44.03 3.22
N LEU A 198 26.09 44.43 2.37
CA LEU A 198 27.08 43.54 1.77
C LEU A 198 28.46 43.76 2.40
N PRO A 199 28.80 43.08 3.51
CA PRO A 199 30.15 43.11 4.06
C PRO A 199 31.18 42.57 3.05
N ILE A 200 32.42 43.08 3.11
CA ILE A 200 33.50 42.78 2.15
C ILE A 200 33.75 41.27 1.99
N LYS A 201 33.54 40.48 3.05
CA LYS A 201 33.64 39.00 3.00
C LYS A 201 32.67 38.38 1.99
N ARG A 202 31.43 38.88 1.92
CA ARG A 202 30.39 38.36 0.99
C ARG A 202 30.65 38.82 -0.44
N GLU A 203 31.10 40.06 -0.62
CA GLU A 203 31.53 40.59 -1.92
C GLU A 203 32.68 39.74 -2.50
N LEU A 204 33.71 39.48 -1.70
CA LEU A 204 34.81 38.59 -2.07
C LEU A 204 34.33 37.16 -2.38
N THR A 205 33.38 36.63 -1.61
CA THR A 205 32.81 35.30 -1.89
C THR A 205 32.12 35.25 -3.24
N LEU A 206 31.37 36.29 -3.62
CA LEU A 206 30.69 36.37 -4.92
C LEU A 206 31.68 36.51 -6.09
N ILE A 207 32.76 37.28 -5.90
CA ILE A 207 33.83 37.42 -6.90
C ILE A 207 34.55 36.09 -7.10
N VAL A 208 34.91 35.42 -6.00
CA VAL A 208 35.53 34.08 -6.04
C VAL A 208 34.59 33.07 -6.68
N ALA A 209 33.30 33.11 -6.37
CA ALA A 209 32.30 32.23 -6.98
C ALA A 209 32.27 32.40 -8.51
N SER A 210 32.27 33.64 -8.99
CA SER A 210 32.29 33.94 -10.43
C SER A 210 33.61 33.55 -11.10
N LEU A 211 34.76 33.81 -10.46
CA LEU A 211 36.07 33.37 -10.97
C LEU A 211 36.14 31.85 -11.11
N LEU A 212 35.66 31.13 -10.09
CA LEU A 212 35.63 29.67 -10.10
C LEU A 212 34.61 29.12 -11.09
N GLU A 213 33.43 29.73 -11.22
CA GLU A 213 32.42 29.34 -12.22
C GLU A 213 33.00 29.35 -13.63
N TRP A 214 33.53 30.49 -14.06
CA TRP A 214 34.08 30.64 -15.40
C TRP A 214 35.37 29.82 -15.59
N GLY A 215 36.17 29.68 -14.53
CA GLY A 215 37.40 28.87 -14.55
C GLY A 215 37.11 27.37 -14.67
N PHE A 216 36.09 26.87 -13.96
CA PHE A 216 35.68 25.47 -14.03
C PHE A 216 34.93 25.18 -15.33
N ALA A 217 34.17 26.14 -15.87
CA ALA A 217 33.58 26.03 -17.20
C ALA A 217 34.67 25.87 -18.27
N PHE A 218 35.69 26.73 -18.26
CA PHE A 218 36.85 26.59 -19.14
C PHE A 218 37.63 25.29 -18.89
N GLY A 219 37.87 24.93 -17.62
CA GLY A 219 38.56 23.68 -17.27
C GLY A 219 37.83 22.44 -17.78
N CYS A 220 36.50 22.41 -17.68
CA CYS A 220 35.67 21.36 -18.27
C CYS A 220 35.83 21.31 -19.78
N PHE A 221 35.75 22.46 -20.44
CA PHE A 221 35.96 22.57 -21.89
C PHE A 221 37.34 22.06 -22.30
N ALA A 222 38.40 22.54 -21.65
CA ALA A 222 39.78 22.15 -21.89
C ALA A 222 40.03 20.65 -21.69
N ILE A 223 39.55 20.07 -20.58
CA ILE A 223 39.73 18.65 -20.28
C ILE A 223 39.04 17.79 -21.35
N ILE A 224 37.82 18.15 -21.78
CA ILE A 224 37.14 17.42 -22.86
C ILE A 224 37.99 17.42 -24.14
N GLY A 225 38.58 18.56 -24.51
CA GLY A 225 39.46 18.65 -25.68
C GLY A 225 40.71 17.77 -25.57
N THR A 226 41.34 17.75 -24.39
CA THR A 226 42.50 16.87 -24.17
C THR A 226 42.15 15.39 -24.26
N LEU A 227 40.98 15.00 -23.76
CA LEU A 227 40.51 13.61 -23.83
C LEU A 227 40.19 13.18 -25.26
N MET A 228 39.76 14.12 -26.10
CA MET A 228 39.51 13.87 -27.53
C MET A 228 40.80 13.73 -28.36
N GLY A 229 41.97 14.06 -27.80
CA GLY A 229 43.27 13.84 -28.43
C GLY A 229 43.80 15.03 -29.27
N GLU A 230 43.35 16.26 -28.98
CA GLU A 230 43.74 17.44 -29.76
C GLU A 230 45.20 17.88 -29.54
N PRO A 231 45.95 18.25 -30.60
CA PRO A 231 47.31 18.79 -30.51
C PRO A 231 47.36 20.29 -30.19
N VAL A 232 46.22 20.94 -29.90
CA VAL A 232 46.16 22.39 -29.66
C VAL A 232 46.62 22.74 -28.25
N ASP A 233 47.46 23.77 -28.16
CA ASP A 233 47.82 24.39 -26.90
C ASP A 233 46.58 24.98 -26.21
N ILE A 234 46.12 24.32 -25.16
CA ILE A 234 44.95 24.70 -24.35
C ILE A 234 45.06 26.14 -23.85
N PHE A 235 46.27 26.65 -23.59
CA PHE A 235 46.46 28.02 -23.14
C PHE A 235 46.07 29.04 -24.20
N LYS A 236 46.15 28.69 -25.49
CA LYS A 236 45.67 29.52 -26.61
C LYS A 236 44.16 29.46 -26.82
N VAL A 237 43.51 28.41 -26.31
CA VAL A 237 42.05 28.26 -26.32
C VAL A 237 41.39 29.15 -25.25
N PHE A 238 42.12 29.51 -24.19
CA PHE A 238 41.58 30.33 -23.10
C PHE A 238 41.08 31.72 -23.54
N PRO A 239 41.85 32.55 -24.27
CA PRO A 239 41.35 33.83 -24.77
C PRO A 239 40.12 33.67 -25.67
N LEU A 240 40.10 32.64 -26.53
CA LEU A 240 38.98 32.32 -27.39
C LEU A 240 37.71 31.99 -26.59
N PHE A 241 37.82 31.14 -25.57
CA PHE A 241 36.70 30.79 -24.70
C PHE A 241 36.11 32.01 -23.99
N VAL A 242 36.97 32.93 -23.53
CA VAL A 242 36.55 34.18 -22.89
C VAL A 242 35.83 35.09 -23.90
N ILE A 243 36.38 35.27 -25.10
CA ILE A 243 35.75 36.05 -26.19
C ILE A 243 34.37 35.48 -26.52
N ALA A 244 34.29 34.17 -26.77
CA ALA A 244 33.04 33.49 -27.06
C ALA A 244 32.02 33.64 -25.93
N SER A 245 32.46 33.56 -24.67
CA SER A 245 31.60 33.74 -23.49
C SER A 245 31.04 35.16 -23.39
N VAL A 246 31.86 36.18 -23.65
CA VAL A 246 31.43 37.59 -23.65
C VAL A 246 30.42 37.86 -24.76
N ILE A 247 30.70 37.39 -25.98
CA ILE A 247 29.78 37.52 -27.12
C ILE A 247 28.49 36.75 -26.86
N GLY A 248 28.58 35.55 -26.28
CA GLY A 248 27.46 34.73 -25.87
C GLY A 248 26.53 35.47 -24.89
N ILE A 249 27.07 36.07 -23.83
CA ILE A 249 26.28 36.86 -22.87
C ILE A 249 25.70 38.11 -23.52
N ALA A 250 26.50 38.85 -24.29
CA ALA A 250 26.07 40.08 -24.96
C ALA A 250 24.90 39.83 -25.95
N SER A 251 24.85 38.63 -26.53
CA SER A 251 23.79 38.23 -27.46
C SER A 251 22.42 38.02 -26.83
N MET A 252 22.33 37.85 -25.50
CA MET A 252 21.11 37.50 -24.75
C MET A 252 20.39 36.23 -25.24
N VAL A 253 21.04 35.41 -26.06
CA VAL A 253 20.48 34.13 -26.52
C VAL A 253 20.50 33.13 -25.36
N PRO A 254 19.39 32.41 -25.09
CA PRO A 254 19.33 31.43 -24.02
C PRO A 254 20.48 30.41 -24.09
N GLY A 255 21.20 30.25 -22.97
CA GLY A 255 22.36 29.34 -22.86
C GLY A 255 23.54 29.67 -23.80
N GLY A 256 23.56 30.85 -24.42
CA GLY A 256 24.52 31.21 -25.46
C GLY A 256 24.48 30.25 -26.66
N VAL A 257 23.35 29.56 -26.86
CA VAL A 257 23.21 28.53 -27.89
C VAL A 257 23.41 29.18 -29.26
N GLY A 258 24.43 28.69 -29.95
CA GLY A 258 24.83 29.09 -31.28
C GLY A 258 25.70 30.34 -31.39
N THR A 259 25.52 31.41 -30.59
CA THR A 259 26.48 32.55 -30.62
C THR A 259 27.83 32.19 -30.02
N PHE A 260 27.83 31.52 -28.86
CA PHE A 260 29.05 30.97 -28.26
C PHE A 260 29.65 29.88 -29.17
N ASP A 261 28.80 28.98 -29.67
CA ASP A 261 29.25 27.83 -30.45
C ASP A 261 29.89 28.24 -31.78
N VAL A 262 29.30 29.20 -32.50
CA VAL A 262 29.86 29.71 -33.77
C VAL A 262 31.22 30.38 -33.55
N VAL A 263 31.35 31.23 -32.52
CA VAL A 263 32.64 31.88 -32.21
C VAL A 263 33.70 30.83 -31.81
N MET A 264 33.32 29.81 -31.05
CA MET A 264 34.22 28.71 -30.70
C MET A 264 34.64 27.89 -31.92
N ILE A 265 33.70 27.48 -32.79
CA ILE A 265 34.01 26.67 -33.97
C ILE A 265 34.91 27.45 -34.94
N LEU A 266 34.59 28.72 -35.22
CA LEU A 266 35.40 29.56 -36.09
C LEU A 266 36.78 29.85 -35.49
N GLY A 267 36.86 30.12 -34.19
CA GLY A 267 38.13 30.39 -33.52
C GLY A 267 39.01 29.14 -33.36
N LEU A 268 38.44 27.97 -33.11
CA LEU A 268 39.17 26.70 -33.05
C LEU A 268 39.71 26.31 -34.43
N SER A 269 38.96 26.61 -35.50
CA SER A 269 39.44 26.46 -36.88
C SER A 269 40.68 27.32 -37.16
N GLN A 270 40.72 28.57 -36.65
CA GLN A 270 41.92 29.42 -36.73
C GLN A 270 43.11 28.88 -35.91
N LEU A 271 42.86 28.02 -34.92
CA LEU A 271 43.88 27.32 -34.15
C LEU A 271 44.26 25.95 -34.75
N GLY A 272 43.71 25.59 -35.92
CA GLY A 272 44.05 24.37 -36.65
C GLY A 272 43.17 23.14 -36.33
N VAL A 273 42.07 23.31 -35.59
CA VAL A 273 41.10 22.22 -35.33
C VAL A 273 40.14 22.08 -36.51
N SER A 274 39.88 20.84 -36.97
CA SER A 274 38.90 20.62 -38.03
C SER A 274 37.48 21.01 -37.56
N GLN A 275 36.62 21.46 -38.49
CA GLN A 275 35.27 21.92 -38.12
C GLN A 275 34.44 20.78 -37.50
N GLU A 276 34.59 19.55 -37.99
CA GLU A 276 33.90 18.35 -37.48
C GLU A 276 34.29 18.04 -36.03
N LEU A 277 35.57 18.24 -35.71
CA LEU A 277 36.16 17.95 -34.43
C LEU A 277 35.82 19.04 -33.40
N ALA A 278 35.88 20.31 -33.82
CA ALA A 278 35.38 21.43 -33.03
C ALA A 278 33.89 21.25 -32.69
N LEU A 279 33.07 20.77 -33.63
CA LEU A 279 31.66 20.46 -33.39
C LEU A 279 31.46 19.31 -32.42
N ALA A 280 32.22 18.22 -32.55
CA ALA A 280 32.16 17.09 -31.61
C ALA A 280 32.58 17.51 -30.19
N TRP A 281 33.63 18.32 -30.06
CA TRP A 281 34.10 18.87 -28.79
C TRP A 281 33.03 19.76 -28.14
N MET A 282 32.45 20.68 -28.92
CA MET A 282 31.35 21.52 -28.47
C MET A 282 30.13 20.70 -28.03
N LEU A 283 29.78 19.65 -28.77
CA LEU A 283 28.68 18.76 -28.43
C LEU A 283 28.91 18.04 -27.09
N PHE A 284 30.11 17.49 -26.87
CA PHE A 284 30.44 16.86 -25.59
C PHE A 284 30.41 17.88 -24.44
N TYR A 285 30.95 19.08 -24.63
CA TYR A 285 30.84 20.14 -23.64
C TYR A 285 29.37 20.46 -23.31
N ARG A 286 28.48 20.56 -24.31
CA ARG A 286 27.04 20.76 -24.10
C ARG A 286 26.39 19.61 -23.33
N ILE A 287 26.71 18.37 -23.67
CA ILE A 287 26.17 17.19 -23.00
C ILE A 287 26.60 17.15 -21.52
N PHE A 288 27.90 17.30 -21.26
CA PHE A 288 28.46 17.08 -19.92
C PHE A 288 28.36 18.29 -18.99
N TYR A 289 28.48 19.52 -19.47
CA TYR A 289 28.38 20.72 -18.64
C TYR A 289 26.95 21.28 -18.53
N TYR A 290 26.13 21.17 -19.58
CA TYR A 290 24.75 21.69 -19.57
C TYR A 290 23.71 20.60 -19.30
N ILE A 291 23.63 19.57 -20.15
CA ILE A 291 22.50 18.62 -20.16
C ILE A 291 22.52 17.69 -18.95
N ILE A 292 23.64 17.03 -18.65
CA ILE A 292 23.73 16.06 -17.55
C ILE A 292 23.46 16.73 -16.18
N PRO A 293 24.13 17.85 -15.82
CA PRO A 293 23.81 18.56 -14.59
C PRO A 293 22.35 19.02 -14.52
N PHE A 294 21.76 19.43 -15.64
CA PHE A 294 20.35 19.77 -15.72
C PHE A 294 19.44 18.58 -15.44
N VAL A 295 19.71 17.38 -15.97
CA VAL A 295 18.93 16.17 -15.68
C VAL A 295 19.00 15.84 -14.19
N VAL A 296 20.17 15.96 -13.56
CA VAL A 296 20.31 15.81 -12.10
C VAL A 296 19.48 16.85 -11.35
N GLY A 297 19.51 18.12 -11.80
CA GLY A 297 18.66 19.18 -11.26
C GLY A 297 17.17 18.89 -11.43
N LEU A 298 16.75 18.36 -12.58
CA LEU A 298 15.36 17.98 -12.85
C LEU A 298 14.89 16.88 -11.89
N LEU A 299 15.73 15.89 -11.59
CA LEU A 299 15.41 14.86 -10.60
C LEU A 299 15.19 15.46 -9.20
N PHE A 300 16.06 16.37 -8.75
CA PHE A 300 15.86 17.08 -7.49
C PHE A 300 14.59 17.95 -7.50
N PHE A 301 14.29 18.61 -8.62
CA PHE A 301 13.09 19.42 -8.78
C PHE A 301 11.82 18.57 -8.68
N VAL A 302 11.75 17.45 -9.41
CA VAL A 302 10.63 16.52 -9.38
C VAL A 302 10.44 15.94 -7.98
N GLN A 303 11.53 15.56 -7.29
CA GLN A 303 11.44 15.07 -5.92
C GLN A 303 10.88 16.13 -4.96
N LYS A 304 11.37 17.37 -5.01
CA LYS A 304 10.88 18.47 -4.15
C LYS A 304 9.44 18.87 -4.48
N ALA A 305 9.10 18.97 -5.77
CA ALA A 305 7.74 19.27 -6.22
C ALA A 305 6.77 18.15 -5.82
N GLY A 306 7.16 16.89 -6.02
CA GLY A 306 6.41 15.71 -5.61
C GLY A 306 6.15 15.68 -4.11
N LYS A 307 7.15 15.98 -3.28
CA LYS A 307 6.96 16.08 -1.82
C LYS A 307 5.96 17.19 -1.46
N ARG A 308 6.10 18.38 -2.04
CA ARG A 308 5.17 19.51 -1.78
C ARG A 308 3.73 19.16 -2.18
N VAL A 309 3.52 18.52 -3.33
CA VAL A 309 2.20 18.07 -3.79
C VAL A 309 1.66 16.97 -2.87
N ASN A 310 2.51 16.04 -2.44
CA ASN A 310 2.12 14.98 -1.53
C ASN A 310 1.72 15.53 -0.15
N ASP A 311 2.47 16.49 0.38
CA ASP A 311 2.16 17.16 1.66
C ASP A 311 0.86 18.00 1.55
N PHE A 312 0.64 18.67 0.41
CA PHE A 312 -0.58 19.43 0.13
C PHE A 312 -1.83 18.54 0.00
N LEU A 313 -1.67 17.33 -0.56
CA LEU A 313 -2.75 16.35 -0.74
C LEU A 313 -2.74 15.26 0.34
N GLU A 314 -2.21 15.54 1.54
CA GLU A 314 -2.26 14.67 2.71
C GLU A 314 -1.75 13.23 2.48
N GLY A 315 -0.78 13.05 1.59
CA GLY A 315 -0.22 11.74 1.26
C GLY A 315 -1.00 10.91 0.24
N LEU A 316 -2.14 11.41 -0.26
CA LEU A 316 -2.99 10.70 -1.23
C LEU A 316 -2.26 10.29 -2.51
N PRO A 317 -1.41 11.12 -3.15
CA PRO A 317 -0.70 10.73 -4.37
C PRO A 317 0.24 9.55 -4.15
N LEU A 318 0.98 9.53 -3.04
CA LEU A 318 1.87 8.43 -2.72
C LEU A 318 1.09 7.15 -2.41
N LEU A 319 -0.01 7.24 -1.64
CA LEU A 319 -0.89 6.10 -1.38
C LEU A 319 -1.52 5.55 -2.68
N PHE A 320 -1.93 6.45 -3.59
CA PHE A 320 -2.43 6.06 -4.90
C PHE A 320 -1.37 5.34 -5.73
N LEU A 321 -0.14 5.90 -5.79
CA LEU A 321 0.97 5.28 -6.50
C LEU A 321 1.33 3.91 -5.91
N GLN A 322 1.33 3.76 -4.58
CA GLN A 322 1.55 2.47 -3.91
C GLN A 322 0.48 1.44 -4.30
N LYS A 323 -0.80 1.83 -4.29
CA LYS A 323 -1.92 0.96 -4.70
C LYS A 323 -1.86 0.58 -6.18
N VAL A 324 -1.51 1.52 -7.06
CA VAL A 324 -1.34 1.27 -8.50
C VAL A 324 -0.16 0.34 -8.75
N ALA A 325 1.00 0.60 -8.11
CA ALA A 325 2.18 -0.25 -8.20
C ALA A 325 1.87 -1.67 -7.70
N HIS A 326 1.19 -1.80 -6.57
CA HIS A 326 0.74 -3.09 -6.04
C HIS A 326 -0.18 -3.83 -7.02
N ARG A 327 -1.18 -3.15 -7.59
CA ARG A 327 -2.10 -3.76 -8.57
C ARG A 327 -1.37 -4.18 -9.85
N PHE A 328 -0.45 -3.35 -10.35
CA PHE A 328 0.40 -3.69 -11.49
C PHE A 328 1.25 -4.93 -11.19
N LEU A 329 1.88 -5.02 -10.02
CA LEU A 329 2.65 -6.20 -9.60
C LEU A 329 1.80 -7.46 -9.57
N VAL A 330 0.62 -7.40 -8.98
CA VAL A 330 -0.29 -8.56 -8.94
C VAL A 330 -0.61 -9.04 -10.35
N ILE A 331 -1.00 -8.13 -11.25
CA ILE A 331 -1.32 -8.46 -12.64
C ILE A 331 -0.08 -9.01 -13.37
N PHE A 332 1.08 -8.38 -13.19
CA PHE A 332 2.31 -8.77 -13.83
C PHE A 332 2.77 -10.16 -13.39
N VAL A 333 2.77 -10.45 -12.09
CA VAL A 333 3.23 -11.74 -11.55
C VAL A 333 2.25 -12.85 -11.92
N TYR A 334 0.93 -12.62 -11.82
CA TYR A 334 -0.08 -13.58 -12.31
C TYR A 334 0.06 -13.83 -13.81
N GLY A 335 0.14 -12.76 -14.60
CA GLY A 335 0.23 -12.83 -16.06
C GLY A 335 1.51 -13.54 -16.50
N SER A 336 2.65 -13.26 -15.86
CA SER A 336 3.93 -13.91 -16.14
C SER A 336 3.88 -15.40 -15.80
N GLY A 337 3.32 -15.76 -14.64
CA GLY A 337 3.13 -17.15 -14.24
C GLY A 337 2.28 -17.93 -15.25
N LEU A 338 1.15 -17.35 -15.67
CA LEU A 338 0.27 -17.93 -16.68
C LEU A 338 0.94 -18.05 -18.06
N LEU A 339 1.66 -17.01 -18.49
CA LEU A 339 2.33 -16.99 -19.79
C LEU A 339 3.46 -18.03 -19.85
N LEU A 340 4.20 -18.23 -18.75
CA LEU A 340 5.19 -19.30 -18.66
C LEU A 340 4.55 -20.68 -18.81
N ILE A 341 3.46 -20.95 -18.08
CA ILE A 341 2.74 -22.22 -18.19
C ILE A 341 2.21 -22.44 -19.60
N LEU A 342 1.62 -21.41 -20.21
CA LEU A 342 1.14 -21.47 -21.59
C LEU A 342 2.29 -21.74 -22.57
N SER A 343 3.42 -21.06 -22.41
CA SER A 343 4.61 -21.24 -23.27
C SER A 343 5.21 -22.65 -23.18
N SER A 344 5.09 -23.30 -22.02
CA SER A 344 5.51 -24.69 -21.85
C SER A 344 4.51 -25.73 -22.33
N SER A 345 3.21 -25.38 -22.36
CA SER A 345 2.14 -26.34 -22.66
C SER A 345 1.79 -26.35 -24.14
N VAL A 346 1.69 -25.16 -24.76
CA VAL A 346 1.31 -24.99 -26.16
C VAL A 346 2.19 -23.89 -26.79
N PRO A 347 3.48 -24.18 -27.08
CA PRO A 347 4.44 -23.18 -27.56
C PRO A 347 3.98 -22.49 -28.85
N ASN A 348 3.37 -23.25 -29.76
CA ASN A 348 2.97 -22.76 -31.07
C ASN A 348 1.75 -21.81 -31.01
N ALA A 349 0.84 -21.99 -30.06
CA ALA A 349 -0.33 -21.13 -29.91
C ALA A 349 0.03 -19.66 -29.62
N ILE A 350 1.17 -19.40 -28.96
CA ILE A 350 1.61 -18.03 -28.64
C ILE A 350 1.89 -17.21 -29.90
N TYR A 351 2.44 -17.84 -30.95
CA TYR A 351 2.76 -17.16 -32.21
C TYR A 351 1.52 -16.81 -33.04
N HIS A 352 0.40 -17.53 -32.82
CA HIS A 352 -0.87 -17.28 -33.52
C HIS A 352 -1.77 -16.26 -32.82
N VAL A 353 -1.43 -15.85 -31.59
CA VAL A 353 -2.17 -14.81 -30.85
C VAL A 353 -1.32 -13.53 -30.84
N PRO A 354 -1.65 -12.50 -31.66
CA PRO A 354 -0.80 -11.32 -31.85
C PRO A 354 -0.46 -10.57 -30.56
N PHE A 355 -1.38 -10.59 -29.59
CA PHE A 355 -1.18 -10.00 -28.27
C PHE A 355 -0.12 -10.73 -27.44
N LEU A 356 -0.16 -12.08 -27.41
CA LEU A 356 0.79 -12.88 -26.64
C LEU A 356 2.20 -12.81 -27.24
N TYR A 357 2.30 -12.83 -28.58
CA TYR A 357 3.57 -12.68 -29.28
C TYR A 357 4.27 -11.34 -28.96
N LYS A 358 3.51 -10.23 -28.91
CA LYS A 358 4.06 -8.90 -28.54
C LYS A 358 4.55 -8.82 -27.09
N ILE A 359 4.03 -9.65 -26.19
CA ILE A 359 4.37 -9.65 -24.77
C ILE A 359 5.55 -10.60 -24.46
N MET A 360 5.79 -11.59 -25.32
CA MET A 360 6.86 -12.59 -25.15
C MET A 360 8.25 -11.98 -24.86
N PRO A 361 8.67 -10.87 -25.52
CA PRO A 361 9.95 -10.24 -25.22
C PRO A 361 10.06 -9.67 -23.80
N PHE A 362 8.98 -9.59 -23.03
CA PHE A 362 8.94 -9.06 -21.66
C PHE A 362 8.72 -10.14 -20.60
N ASN A 363 8.68 -11.42 -20.99
CA ASN A 363 8.52 -12.55 -20.07
C ASN A 363 9.86 -13.14 -19.59
N PHE A 364 9.81 -13.98 -18.55
CA PHE A 364 10.95 -14.74 -18.06
C PHE A 364 11.41 -15.79 -19.09
N LEU A 365 12.73 -15.96 -19.23
CA LEU A 365 13.33 -16.96 -20.11
C LEU A 365 14.09 -18.00 -19.28
N PHE A 366 13.74 -19.28 -19.43
CA PHE A 366 14.43 -20.40 -18.79
C PHE A 366 14.84 -21.46 -19.81
N THR A 367 15.92 -22.18 -19.51
CA THR A 367 16.57 -23.11 -20.45
C THR A 367 15.87 -24.46 -20.57
N SER A 368 15.15 -24.91 -19.53
CA SER A 368 14.43 -26.19 -19.56
C SER A 368 12.92 -26.00 -19.38
N GLN A 369 12.12 -26.82 -20.07
CA GLN A 369 10.66 -26.81 -19.93
C GLN A 369 10.22 -27.06 -18.48
N ILE A 370 10.92 -27.94 -17.74
CA ILE A 370 10.67 -28.20 -16.32
C ILE A 370 10.86 -26.93 -15.49
N THR A 371 11.92 -26.16 -15.73
CA THR A 371 12.15 -24.88 -15.03
C THR A 371 11.11 -23.83 -15.39
N ILE A 372 10.66 -23.75 -16.65
CA ILE A 372 9.58 -22.82 -17.07
C ILE A 372 8.29 -23.14 -16.31
N VAL A 373 7.91 -24.42 -16.25
CA VAL A 373 6.72 -24.87 -15.53
C VAL A 373 6.85 -24.56 -14.03
N ALA A 374 7.96 -24.97 -13.41
CA ALA A 374 8.19 -24.77 -11.97
C ALA A 374 8.13 -23.28 -11.58
N PHE A 375 8.81 -22.39 -12.33
CA PHE A 375 8.76 -20.95 -12.08
C PHE A 375 7.38 -20.35 -12.42
N GLY A 376 6.68 -20.84 -13.44
CA GLY A 376 5.32 -20.42 -13.76
C GLY A 376 4.36 -20.62 -12.58
N PHE A 377 4.39 -21.81 -11.98
CA PHE A 377 3.57 -22.12 -10.81
C PHE A 377 4.05 -21.45 -9.51
N LEU A 378 5.37 -21.30 -9.32
CA LEU A 378 5.94 -20.50 -8.23
C LEU A 378 5.41 -19.06 -8.28
N LEU A 379 5.43 -18.43 -9.46
CA LEU A 379 4.90 -17.08 -9.66
C LEU A 379 3.40 -17.02 -9.41
N LEU A 380 2.60 -18.01 -9.84
CA LEU A 380 1.15 -18.04 -9.52
C LEU A 380 0.89 -18.09 -8.01
N GLY A 381 1.62 -18.93 -7.27
CA GLY A 381 1.52 -19.00 -5.81
C GLY A 381 1.93 -17.69 -5.13
N LEU A 382 3.03 -17.09 -5.58
CA LEU A 382 3.50 -15.80 -5.09
C LEU A 382 2.55 -14.66 -5.44
N ALA A 383 1.91 -14.69 -6.61
CA ALA A 383 0.96 -13.67 -7.04
C ALA A 383 -0.20 -13.55 -6.04
N ARG A 384 -0.66 -14.67 -5.47
CA ARG A 384 -1.68 -14.66 -4.41
C ARG A 384 -1.13 -14.13 -3.08
N GLY A 385 0.11 -14.48 -2.73
CA GLY A 385 0.81 -13.92 -1.58
C GLY A 385 0.98 -12.40 -1.67
N ILE A 386 1.26 -11.88 -2.87
CA ILE A 386 1.35 -10.45 -3.18
C ILE A 386 -0.03 -9.82 -3.08
N GLU A 387 -1.05 -10.36 -3.75
CA GLU A 387 -2.42 -9.84 -3.71
C GLU A 387 -2.96 -9.76 -2.27
N CYS A 388 -2.61 -10.73 -1.44
CA CYS A 388 -2.97 -10.77 -0.02
C CYS A 388 -1.99 -10.02 0.89
N LYS A 389 -1.03 -9.25 0.35
CA LYS A 389 -0.20 -8.30 1.09
C LYS A 389 0.71 -8.93 2.15
N THR A 390 1.19 -10.14 1.90
CA THR A 390 2.00 -10.89 2.89
C THR A 390 3.47 -10.50 2.87
N LYS A 391 4.07 -10.27 4.05
CA LYS A 391 5.50 -9.90 4.22
C LYS A 391 6.43 -10.92 3.55
N LYS A 392 6.12 -12.21 3.72
CA LYS A 392 6.92 -13.31 3.17
C LYS A 392 6.93 -13.34 1.64
N ALA A 393 5.80 -13.01 0.98
CA ALA A 393 5.73 -12.98 -0.48
C ALA A 393 6.61 -11.87 -1.07
N TYR A 394 6.73 -10.73 -0.38
CA TYR A 394 7.63 -9.64 -0.79
C TYR A 394 9.08 -10.14 -0.94
N ILE A 395 9.63 -10.76 0.11
CA ILE A 395 11.02 -11.23 0.13
C ILE A 395 11.26 -12.25 -0.99
N ILE A 396 10.38 -13.23 -1.14
CA ILE A 396 10.55 -14.26 -2.19
C ILE A 396 10.47 -13.61 -3.58
N THR A 397 9.56 -12.67 -3.79
CA THR A 397 9.42 -12.01 -5.10
C THR A 397 10.64 -11.17 -5.44
N VAL A 398 11.27 -10.49 -4.45
CA VAL A 398 12.55 -9.80 -4.65
C VAL A 398 13.63 -10.77 -5.10
N ILE A 399 13.75 -11.93 -4.45
CA ILE A 399 14.73 -12.97 -4.81
C ILE A 399 14.48 -13.47 -6.23
N VAL A 400 13.23 -13.80 -6.57
CA VAL A 400 12.85 -14.32 -7.89
C VAL A 400 13.13 -13.30 -9.00
N LEU A 401 12.77 -12.03 -8.81
CA LEU A 401 13.05 -10.96 -9.77
C LEU A 401 14.56 -10.69 -9.89
N GLY A 402 15.30 -10.71 -8.78
CA GLY A 402 16.76 -10.56 -8.79
C GLY A 402 17.45 -11.66 -9.59
N CYS A 403 17.10 -12.92 -9.33
CA CYS A 403 17.60 -14.07 -10.08
C CYS A 403 17.24 -13.98 -11.57
N ALA A 404 16.04 -13.49 -11.89
CA ALA A 404 15.61 -13.30 -13.28
C ALA A 404 16.42 -12.22 -14.00
N ILE A 405 16.61 -11.05 -13.39
CA ILE A 405 17.44 -9.96 -13.95
C ILE A 405 18.87 -10.46 -14.20
N PHE A 406 19.45 -11.16 -13.22
CA PHE A 406 20.78 -11.75 -13.36
C PHE A 406 20.85 -12.73 -14.53
N ASN A 407 19.88 -13.65 -14.64
CA ASN A 407 19.84 -14.63 -15.74
C ASN A 407 19.67 -13.95 -17.11
N THR A 408 18.83 -12.92 -17.22
CA THR A 408 18.64 -12.13 -18.44
C THR A 408 19.93 -11.46 -18.88
N LEU A 409 20.66 -10.82 -17.96
CA LEU A 409 21.92 -10.13 -18.26
C LEU A 409 23.04 -11.12 -18.59
N ALA A 410 23.17 -12.20 -17.82
CA ALA A 410 24.27 -13.16 -17.97
C ALA A 410 24.14 -14.03 -19.23
N ARG A 411 22.92 -14.32 -19.70
CA ARG A 411 22.71 -15.29 -20.80
C ARG A 411 22.14 -14.69 -22.08
N VAL A 412 21.15 -13.81 -21.98
CA VAL A 412 20.40 -13.29 -23.14
C VAL A 412 20.93 -11.93 -23.59
N PHE A 413 21.59 -11.18 -22.68
CA PHE A 413 22.13 -9.84 -22.88
C PHE A 413 21.10 -8.84 -23.47
N SER A 414 19.82 -8.99 -23.11
CA SER A 414 18.75 -8.11 -23.54
C SER A 414 18.57 -6.93 -22.58
N ILE A 415 19.15 -5.78 -22.94
CA ILE A 415 19.05 -4.53 -22.16
C ILE A 415 17.58 -4.11 -21.95
N LYS A 416 16.73 -4.29 -22.98
CA LYS A 416 15.30 -3.93 -22.91
C LYS A 416 14.56 -4.75 -21.83
N GLN A 417 14.84 -6.05 -21.73
CA GLN A 417 14.25 -6.93 -20.72
C GLN A 417 14.74 -6.59 -19.31
N ALA A 418 16.06 -6.37 -19.16
CA ALA A 418 16.64 -6.00 -17.88
C ALA A 418 16.06 -4.69 -17.34
N ILE A 419 15.88 -3.66 -18.19
CA ILE A 419 15.21 -2.41 -17.81
C ILE A 419 13.77 -2.69 -17.35
N PHE A 420 13.01 -3.48 -18.11
CA PHE A 420 11.63 -3.78 -17.78
C PHE A 420 11.49 -4.53 -16.44
N LEU A 421 12.29 -5.57 -16.21
CA LEU A 421 12.33 -6.26 -14.91
C LEU A 421 12.80 -5.35 -13.77
N GLY A 422 13.70 -4.40 -14.07
CA GLY A 422 14.09 -3.33 -13.14
C GLY A 422 12.92 -2.41 -12.77
N ILE A 423 12.04 -2.08 -13.72
CA ILE A 423 10.81 -1.32 -13.46
C ILE A 423 9.86 -2.13 -12.56
N VAL A 424 9.69 -3.43 -12.81
CA VAL A 424 8.88 -4.30 -11.95
C VAL A 424 9.44 -4.36 -10.53
N LEU A 425 10.77 -4.48 -10.39
CA LEU A 425 11.44 -4.46 -9.08
C LEU A 425 11.26 -3.10 -8.38
N LEU A 426 11.32 -1.99 -9.11
CA LEU A 426 11.01 -0.66 -8.59
C LEU A 426 9.56 -0.57 -8.12
N CYS A 427 8.59 -1.08 -8.88
CA CYS A 427 7.19 -1.16 -8.44
C CYS A 427 7.07 -1.96 -7.14
N LEU A 428 7.78 -3.09 -7.01
CA LEU A 428 7.81 -3.91 -5.79
C LEU A 428 8.37 -3.12 -4.62
N PHE A 429 9.46 -2.38 -4.83
CA PHE A 429 10.04 -1.50 -3.82
C PHE A 429 9.13 -0.35 -3.40
N LEU A 430 8.40 0.27 -4.35
CA LEU A 430 7.41 1.31 -4.05
C LEU A 430 6.22 0.74 -3.25
N ALA A 431 5.79 -0.47 -3.59
CA ALA A 431 4.68 -1.15 -2.91
C ALA A 431 5.08 -1.79 -1.57
N ARG A 432 6.34 -1.67 -1.09
CA ARG A 432 6.84 -2.39 0.11
C ARG A 432 5.97 -2.19 1.36
N ASN A 433 5.40 -0.99 1.54
CA ASN A 433 4.57 -0.66 2.70
C ASN A 433 3.18 -1.31 2.65
N GLU A 434 2.76 -1.80 1.48
CA GLU A 434 1.52 -2.58 1.36
C GLU A 434 1.70 -4.01 1.89
N PHE A 435 2.92 -4.51 2.05
CA PHE A 435 3.18 -5.89 2.52
C PHE A 435 3.33 -5.93 4.04
N TYR A 436 2.23 -5.78 4.77
CA TYR A 436 2.24 -5.74 6.24
C TYR A 436 1.67 -7.00 6.90
N ARG A 437 1.06 -7.92 6.14
CA ARG A 437 0.40 -9.11 6.74
C ARG A 437 1.40 -10.21 7.09
N GLU A 438 1.21 -10.82 8.26
CA GLU A 438 2.07 -11.89 8.77
C GLU A 438 1.89 -13.21 8.02
N LYS A 439 0.66 -13.49 7.60
CA LYS A 439 0.32 -14.75 6.94
C LYS A 439 -0.71 -14.59 5.85
N LEU A 440 -0.71 -15.57 4.95
CA LEU A 440 -1.71 -15.75 3.91
C LEU A 440 -2.94 -16.46 4.48
N VAL A 441 -4.09 -15.80 4.38
CA VAL A 441 -5.40 -16.41 4.65
C VAL A 441 -6.20 -16.42 3.37
N TYR A 442 -6.60 -17.61 2.93
CA TYR A 442 -7.37 -17.80 1.72
C TYR A 442 -8.87 -17.65 2.00
N THR A 443 -9.53 -16.77 1.24
CA THR A 443 -10.99 -16.68 1.27
C THR A 443 -11.58 -17.81 0.44
N TRP A 444 -12.74 -18.34 0.84
CA TRP A 444 -13.41 -19.42 0.08
C TRP A 444 -13.67 -19.05 -1.38
N SER A 445 -14.04 -17.80 -1.65
CA SER A 445 -14.19 -17.29 -3.01
C SER A 445 -12.92 -17.46 -3.85
N LYS A 446 -11.75 -17.17 -3.27
CA LYS A 446 -10.46 -17.26 -3.94
C LYS A 446 -10.03 -18.70 -4.14
N VAL A 447 -10.27 -19.57 -3.16
CA VAL A 447 -10.01 -21.02 -3.29
C VAL A 447 -10.83 -21.60 -4.44
N ILE A 448 -12.12 -21.29 -4.52
CA ILE A 448 -13.00 -21.76 -5.59
C ILE A 448 -12.52 -21.26 -6.96
N ILE A 449 -12.24 -19.96 -7.09
CA ILE A 449 -11.75 -19.38 -8.34
C ILE A 449 -10.43 -20.03 -8.79
N ASP A 450 -9.44 -20.13 -7.89
CA ASP A 450 -8.15 -20.75 -8.23
C ASP A 450 -8.30 -22.24 -8.57
N SER A 451 -9.16 -22.95 -7.84
CA SER A 451 -9.43 -24.37 -8.11
C SER A 451 -10.08 -24.56 -9.48
N ILE A 452 -11.03 -23.70 -9.86
CA ILE A 452 -11.65 -23.73 -11.19
C ILE A 452 -10.60 -23.44 -12.27
N ILE A 453 -9.78 -22.40 -12.11
CA ILE A 453 -8.70 -22.08 -13.06
C ILE A 453 -7.76 -23.28 -13.21
N PHE A 454 -7.34 -23.88 -12.10
CA PHE A 454 -6.45 -25.03 -12.10
C PHE A 454 -7.09 -26.25 -12.78
N ILE A 455 -8.34 -26.58 -12.45
CA ILE A 455 -9.09 -27.70 -13.06
C ILE A 455 -9.25 -27.48 -14.56
N VAL A 456 -9.60 -26.27 -15.00
CA VAL A 456 -9.76 -25.94 -16.43
C VAL A 456 -8.42 -26.04 -17.17
N CYS A 457 -7.34 -25.50 -16.59
CA CYS A 457 -6.00 -25.62 -17.17
C CYS A 457 -5.53 -27.08 -17.26
N LEU A 458 -5.76 -27.87 -16.21
CA LEU A 458 -5.39 -29.28 -16.17
C LEU A 458 -6.21 -30.12 -17.16
N ALA A 459 -7.54 -29.91 -17.18
CA ALA A 459 -8.42 -30.57 -18.14
C ALA A 459 -8.03 -30.20 -19.58
N GLY A 460 -7.77 -28.91 -19.86
CA GLY A 460 -7.28 -28.46 -21.16
C GLY A 460 -5.97 -29.12 -21.56
N TYR A 461 -5.00 -29.20 -20.63
CA TYR A 461 -3.72 -29.88 -20.86
C TYR A 461 -3.90 -31.38 -21.17
N ILE A 462 -4.76 -32.07 -20.42
CA ILE A 462 -5.08 -33.49 -20.64
C ILE A 462 -5.78 -33.69 -21.99
N VAL A 463 -6.80 -32.88 -22.30
CA VAL A 463 -7.55 -32.99 -23.56
C VAL A 463 -6.66 -32.75 -24.76
N ILE A 464 -5.82 -31.70 -24.74
CA ILE A 464 -4.89 -31.41 -25.84
C ILE A 464 -3.88 -32.55 -25.98
N GLY A 465 -3.39 -33.10 -24.87
CA GLY A 465 -2.49 -34.26 -24.85
C GLY A 465 -3.10 -35.52 -25.47
N ILE A 466 -4.28 -35.92 -25.01
CA ILE A 466 -5.02 -37.08 -25.54
C ILE A 466 -5.32 -36.87 -27.02
N TYR A 467 -5.81 -35.68 -27.41
CA TYR A 467 -6.09 -35.35 -28.80
C TYR A 467 -4.85 -35.40 -29.69
N ASN A 468 -3.64 -35.16 -29.17
CA ASN A 468 -2.39 -35.31 -29.91
C ASN A 468 -1.79 -36.73 -29.84
N SER A 469 -2.44 -37.70 -29.18
CA SER A 469 -1.92 -39.07 -29.09
C SER A 469 -1.93 -39.76 -30.46
N PRO A 470 -0.83 -40.43 -30.87
CA PRO A 470 -0.72 -41.16 -32.14
C PRO A 470 -1.72 -42.31 -32.26
N ASN A 471 -2.24 -42.81 -31.14
CA ASN A 471 -3.22 -43.90 -31.10
C ASN A 471 -4.65 -43.47 -31.50
N ILE A 472 -4.91 -42.15 -31.58
CA ILE A 472 -6.22 -41.62 -31.96
C ILE A 472 -6.19 -41.20 -33.43
N LYS A 473 -7.00 -41.87 -34.26
CA LYS A 473 -7.16 -41.51 -35.68
C LYS A 473 -8.13 -40.33 -35.81
N HIS A 474 -7.63 -39.22 -36.33
CA HIS A 474 -8.45 -38.02 -36.60
C HIS A 474 -8.90 -37.97 -38.06
N SER A 475 -10.14 -37.56 -38.29
CA SER A 475 -10.71 -37.36 -39.64
C SER A 475 -10.22 -36.06 -40.30
N LYS A 476 -9.72 -35.10 -39.50
CA LYS A 476 -9.11 -33.83 -39.94
C LYS A 476 -7.72 -33.68 -39.33
N GLU A 477 -6.80 -33.04 -40.05
CA GLU A 477 -5.47 -32.75 -39.52
C GLU A 477 -5.55 -31.86 -38.27
N ILE A 478 -4.72 -32.17 -37.29
CA ILE A 478 -4.59 -31.36 -36.07
C ILE A 478 -4.00 -30.00 -36.49
N PRO A 479 -4.68 -28.87 -36.20
CA PRO A 479 -4.15 -27.56 -36.54
C PRO A 479 -2.77 -27.32 -35.90
N ASP A 480 -1.86 -26.66 -36.63
CA ASP A 480 -0.47 -26.49 -36.21
C ASP A 480 -0.29 -25.77 -34.86
N TYR A 481 -1.25 -24.93 -34.47
CA TYR A 481 -1.26 -24.24 -33.19
C TYR A 481 -1.56 -25.15 -31.98
N LEU A 482 -2.17 -26.33 -32.19
CA LEU A 482 -2.47 -27.34 -31.16
C LEU A 482 -1.53 -28.56 -31.22
N ARG A 483 -0.64 -28.63 -32.21
CA ARG A 483 0.31 -29.74 -32.39
C ARG A 483 1.35 -29.75 -31.27
N ILE A 484 1.48 -30.89 -30.59
CA ILE A 484 2.55 -31.16 -29.62
C ILE A 484 3.69 -31.90 -30.34
N ALA A 485 4.94 -31.49 -30.12
CA ALA A 485 6.10 -32.00 -30.85
C ALA A 485 6.47 -33.47 -30.57
N SER A 486 6.16 -34.03 -29.38
CA SER A 486 6.38 -35.45 -29.06
C SER A 486 5.58 -35.93 -27.85
N GLU A 487 5.29 -37.24 -27.77
CA GLU A 487 4.67 -37.89 -26.59
C GLU A 487 5.55 -37.78 -25.32
N HIS A 488 6.88 -37.80 -25.48
CA HIS A 488 7.83 -37.57 -24.38
C HIS A 488 7.67 -36.18 -23.76
N LEU A 489 7.40 -35.15 -24.57
CA LEU A 489 7.13 -33.79 -24.07
C LEU A 489 5.86 -33.73 -23.21
N TRP A 490 4.88 -34.58 -23.50
CA TRP A 490 3.64 -34.68 -22.74
C TRP A 490 3.83 -35.38 -21.39
N LEU A 491 4.55 -36.51 -21.36
CA LEU A 491 4.90 -37.18 -20.10
C LEU A 491 5.76 -36.29 -19.17
N VAL A 492 6.70 -35.53 -19.74
CA VAL A 492 7.50 -34.54 -19.00
C VAL A 492 6.62 -33.43 -18.44
N GLY A 493 5.58 -33.01 -19.15
CA GLY A 493 4.64 -32.00 -18.64
C GLY A 493 3.75 -32.52 -17.51
N PHE A 494 3.41 -33.83 -17.45
CA PHE A 494 2.72 -34.41 -16.29
C PHE A 494 3.59 -34.36 -15.02
N VAL A 495 4.88 -34.67 -15.14
CA VAL A 495 5.86 -34.46 -14.05
C VAL A 495 5.96 -32.98 -13.68
N GLY A 496 5.91 -32.08 -14.66
CA GLY A 496 5.85 -30.64 -14.45
C GLY A 496 4.62 -30.19 -13.64
N VAL A 497 3.44 -30.74 -13.94
CA VAL A 497 2.19 -30.48 -13.19
C VAL A 497 2.28 -31.02 -11.75
N PHE A 498 2.89 -32.18 -11.53
CA PHE A 498 3.10 -32.70 -10.18
C PHE A 498 4.03 -31.78 -9.37
N ILE A 499 5.18 -31.39 -9.93
CA ILE A 499 6.12 -30.45 -9.31
C ILE A 499 5.44 -29.12 -9.02
N ALA A 500 4.56 -28.67 -9.91
CA ALA A 500 3.78 -27.46 -9.75
C ALA A 500 2.82 -27.51 -8.57
N VAL A 501 2.05 -28.60 -8.42
CA VAL A 501 1.14 -28.78 -7.27
C VAL A 501 1.94 -28.80 -5.97
N VAL A 502 3.05 -29.56 -5.93
CA VAL A 502 3.95 -29.60 -4.76
C VAL A 502 4.49 -28.21 -4.44
N SER A 503 4.94 -27.46 -5.45
CA SER A 503 5.44 -26.09 -5.27
C SER A 503 4.38 -25.16 -4.71
N LEU A 504 3.15 -25.20 -5.23
CA LEU A 504 2.03 -24.41 -4.72
C LEU A 504 1.69 -24.75 -3.27
N VAL A 505 1.68 -26.04 -2.91
CA VAL A 505 1.44 -26.50 -1.54
C VAL A 505 2.55 -26.01 -0.60
N VAL A 506 3.82 -26.14 -0.99
CA VAL A 506 4.96 -25.66 -0.19
C VAL A 506 4.90 -24.14 0.01
N ILE A 507 4.63 -23.37 -1.04
CA ILE A 507 4.48 -21.92 -0.95
C ILE A 507 3.29 -21.57 -0.06
N TYR A 508 2.15 -22.24 -0.22
CA TYR A 508 0.97 -22.03 0.62
C TYR A 508 1.29 -22.28 2.10
N ILE A 509 1.92 -23.40 2.44
CA ILE A 509 2.32 -23.72 3.82
C ILE A 509 3.27 -22.64 4.36
N TYR A 510 4.29 -22.27 3.58
CA TYR A 510 5.27 -21.26 3.99
C TYR A 510 4.62 -19.89 4.23
N LEU A 511 3.72 -19.45 3.34
CA LEU A 511 3.04 -18.16 3.42
C LEU A 511 1.94 -18.14 4.48
N SER A 512 1.29 -19.28 4.80
CA SER A 512 0.20 -19.37 5.79
C SER A 512 0.68 -19.60 7.22
N THR A 513 1.89 -20.12 7.41
CA THR A 513 2.47 -20.37 8.74
C THR A 513 2.99 -19.08 9.37
N THR A 514 2.78 -18.87 10.67
CA THR A 514 3.43 -17.81 11.46
C THR A 514 3.71 -18.29 12.88
N LYS A 515 4.72 -17.70 13.53
CA LYS A 515 5.02 -17.95 14.95
C LYS A 515 4.21 -17.02 15.86
N GLU A 516 3.74 -15.88 15.36
CA GLU A 516 2.91 -14.97 16.14
C GLU A 516 1.52 -15.55 16.36
N LYS A 517 0.94 -15.27 17.54
CA LYS A 517 -0.41 -15.70 17.91
C LYS A 517 -1.35 -14.48 17.89
N LEU A 518 -2.59 -14.71 17.49
CA LEU A 518 -3.66 -13.72 17.59
C LEU A 518 -4.52 -14.07 18.80
N GLY A 519 -4.69 -13.11 19.72
CA GLY A 519 -5.41 -13.33 20.98
C GLY A 519 -4.73 -14.32 21.94
N SER A 520 -5.43 -14.64 23.02
CA SER A 520 -5.05 -15.61 24.04
C SER A 520 -6.12 -16.71 24.17
N PRO A 521 -5.77 -17.89 24.69
CA PRO A 521 -6.78 -18.86 25.11
C PRO A 521 -7.64 -18.29 26.25
N PHE A 522 -8.67 -19.05 26.62
CA PHE A 522 -9.51 -18.75 27.78
C PHE A 522 -8.70 -18.93 29.09
N GLU A 523 -8.76 -17.93 29.96
CA GLU A 523 -8.12 -17.91 31.28
C GLU A 523 -9.19 -17.61 32.34
N ALA A 524 -9.63 -18.64 33.07
CA ALA A 524 -10.80 -18.55 33.94
C ALA A 524 -10.72 -17.43 34.98
N VAL A 525 -9.59 -17.33 35.70
CA VAL A 525 -9.38 -16.34 36.76
C VAL A 525 -9.46 -14.92 36.19
N LYS A 526 -8.69 -14.66 35.12
CA LYS A 526 -8.63 -13.35 34.49
C LYS A 526 -9.97 -12.90 33.92
N VAL A 527 -10.75 -13.81 33.33
CA VAL A 527 -12.10 -13.51 32.83
C VAL A 527 -13.05 -13.19 33.97
N ARG A 528 -13.03 -13.96 35.07
CA ARG A 528 -13.86 -13.66 36.25
C ARG A 528 -13.52 -12.30 36.84
N ASP A 529 -12.23 -11.99 37.03
CA ASP A 529 -11.78 -10.71 37.58
C ASP A 529 -12.22 -9.53 36.70
N HIS A 530 -12.14 -9.71 35.37
CA HIS A 530 -12.57 -8.70 34.41
C HIS A 530 -14.09 -8.44 34.49
N LEU A 531 -14.89 -9.51 34.49
CA LEU A 531 -16.35 -9.40 34.57
C LEU A 531 -16.82 -8.89 35.93
N ALA A 532 -16.15 -9.25 37.02
CA ALA A 532 -16.44 -8.73 38.35
C ALA A 532 -16.14 -7.22 38.46
N LYS A 533 -15.12 -6.74 37.75
CA LYS A 533 -14.72 -5.32 37.76
C LYS A 533 -15.60 -4.45 36.87
N TRP A 534 -15.89 -4.90 35.65
CA TRP A 534 -16.49 -4.07 34.61
C TRP A 534 -17.94 -4.46 34.27
N GLY A 535 -18.46 -5.54 34.85
CA GLY A 535 -19.72 -6.14 34.45
C GLY A 535 -19.61 -6.91 33.12
N GLY A 536 -20.73 -7.52 32.74
CA GLY A 536 -20.85 -8.29 31.51
C GLY A 536 -22.09 -7.90 30.71
N ASN A 537 -22.42 -8.77 29.76
CA ASN A 537 -23.58 -8.68 28.89
C ASN A 537 -24.15 -10.08 28.63
N GLU A 538 -25.21 -10.17 27.82
CA GLU A 538 -26.00 -11.39 27.58
C GLU A 538 -25.19 -12.54 26.99
N VAL A 539 -24.02 -12.26 26.40
CA VAL A 539 -23.17 -13.28 25.76
C VAL A 539 -21.91 -13.57 26.55
N SER A 540 -21.64 -12.81 27.62
CA SER A 540 -20.38 -12.86 28.37
C SER A 540 -20.15 -14.20 29.05
N HIS A 541 -21.20 -14.83 29.57
CA HIS A 541 -21.11 -16.14 30.20
C HIS A 541 -20.69 -17.25 29.22
N THR A 542 -20.98 -17.10 27.92
CA THR A 542 -20.57 -18.10 26.92
C THR A 542 -19.06 -18.24 26.79
N MET A 543 -18.25 -17.30 27.29
CA MET A 543 -16.79 -17.43 27.31
C MET A 543 -16.32 -18.67 28.09
N PHE A 544 -17.09 -19.10 29.11
CA PHE A 544 -16.79 -20.27 29.93
C PHE A 544 -17.02 -21.61 29.21
N LEU A 545 -17.60 -21.61 28.00
CA LEU A 545 -17.64 -22.79 27.12
C LEU A 545 -16.25 -23.22 26.63
N ARG A 546 -15.22 -22.36 26.79
CA ARG A 546 -13.84 -22.62 26.37
C ARG A 546 -13.69 -22.91 24.87
N ASP A 547 -14.65 -22.47 24.06
CA ASP A 547 -14.69 -22.68 22.62
C ASP A 547 -14.35 -21.41 21.80
N LYS A 548 -14.01 -20.32 22.50
CA LYS A 548 -13.64 -19.01 21.96
C LYS A 548 -12.25 -18.60 22.44
N LEU A 549 -11.53 -17.91 21.57
CA LEU A 549 -10.30 -17.17 21.91
C LEU A 549 -10.68 -15.81 22.47
N LEU A 550 -9.77 -15.23 23.25
CA LEU A 550 -9.93 -13.92 23.87
C LEU A 550 -8.97 -12.91 23.22
N PHE A 551 -9.44 -11.70 23.01
CA PHE A 551 -8.62 -10.57 22.59
C PHE A 551 -8.74 -9.46 23.63
N TRP A 552 -7.62 -9.18 24.30
CA TRP A 552 -7.49 -8.17 25.34
C TRP A 552 -6.94 -6.89 24.69
N ALA A 553 -7.84 -5.95 24.41
CA ALA A 553 -7.52 -4.65 23.81
C ALA A 553 -7.31 -3.57 24.89
N ALA A 554 -6.81 -2.41 24.48
CA ALA A 554 -6.67 -1.23 25.33
C ALA A 554 -5.91 -1.53 26.64
N ASN A 555 -4.78 -2.22 26.52
CA ASN A 555 -3.96 -2.71 27.64
C ASN A 555 -4.68 -3.68 28.60
N GLY A 556 -5.66 -4.43 28.09
CA GLY A 556 -6.42 -5.42 28.85
C GLY A 556 -7.65 -4.87 29.57
N GLU A 557 -8.04 -3.62 29.30
CA GLU A 557 -9.25 -3.03 29.85
C GLU A 557 -10.52 -3.34 29.05
N VAL A 558 -10.38 -3.82 27.81
CA VAL A 558 -11.51 -4.20 26.94
C VAL A 558 -11.29 -5.62 26.41
N LEU A 559 -12.30 -6.47 26.55
CA LEU A 559 -12.25 -7.88 26.21
C LEU A 559 -13.24 -8.21 25.10
N PHE A 560 -12.73 -8.83 24.03
CA PHE A 560 -13.52 -9.44 22.97
C PHE A 560 -13.34 -10.95 23.01
N SER A 561 -14.45 -11.68 22.95
CA SER A 561 -14.41 -13.13 22.71
C SER A 561 -14.71 -13.42 21.25
N TYR A 562 -13.94 -14.31 20.63
CA TYR A 562 -14.05 -14.55 19.21
C TYR A 562 -13.66 -15.95 18.80
N ARG A 563 -14.02 -16.33 17.57
CA ARG A 563 -13.61 -17.58 16.95
C ARG A 563 -13.21 -17.37 15.50
N ILE A 564 -12.21 -18.13 15.06
CA ILE A 564 -11.75 -18.09 13.68
C ILE A 564 -12.43 -19.20 12.89
N ILE A 565 -13.05 -18.83 11.77
CA ILE A 565 -13.54 -19.77 10.75
C ILE A 565 -13.15 -19.29 9.36
N ALA A 566 -12.37 -20.11 8.66
CA ALA A 566 -11.81 -19.75 7.35
C ALA A 566 -11.08 -18.39 7.37
N ASP A 567 -11.61 -17.38 6.67
CA ASP A 567 -11.07 -16.02 6.61
C ASP A 567 -11.71 -15.04 7.60
N LYS A 568 -12.61 -15.50 8.48
CA LYS A 568 -13.35 -14.65 9.42
C LYS A 568 -12.85 -14.77 10.84
N MET A 569 -12.75 -13.62 11.49
CA MET A 569 -12.64 -13.49 12.94
C MET A 569 -14.03 -13.11 13.44
N VAL A 570 -14.80 -14.10 13.89
CA VAL A 570 -16.18 -13.90 14.33
C VAL A 570 -16.16 -13.55 15.81
N ILE A 571 -16.48 -12.31 16.11
CA ILE A 571 -16.52 -11.73 17.46
C ILE A 571 -17.93 -11.92 18.00
N MET A 572 -18.03 -12.47 19.21
CA MET A 572 -19.30 -12.77 19.87
C MET A 572 -19.79 -11.55 20.65
N GLY A 573 -20.92 -10.99 20.22
CA GLY A 573 -21.58 -9.83 20.81
C GLY A 573 -20.71 -8.60 20.93
N GLU A 574 -21.01 -7.81 21.95
CA GLU A 574 -20.32 -6.58 22.30
C GLU A 574 -19.12 -6.87 23.21
N PRO A 575 -18.05 -6.04 23.15
CA PRO A 575 -16.97 -6.17 24.11
C PRO A 575 -17.46 -5.93 25.55
N THR A 576 -16.68 -6.40 26.51
CA THR A 576 -16.85 -6.09 27.95
C THR A 576 -15.65 -5.32 28.44
N GLY A 577 -15.81 -4.40 29.39
CA GLY A 577 -14.69 -3.62 29.93
C GLY A 577 -14.94 -2.12 30.00
N ASN A 578 -13.86 -1.35 29.90
CA ASN A 578 -13.91 0.11 29.91
C ASN A 578 -14.48 0.67 28.60
N MET A 579 -15.75 1.10 28.62
CA MET A 579 -16.45 1.59 27.43
C MET A 579 -15.90 2.91 26.88
N ASP A 580 -15.19 3.71 27.69
CA ASP A 580 -14.52 4.94 27.22
C ASP A 580 -13.40 4.64 26.22
N LYS A 581 -12.88 3.40 26.20
CA LYS A 581 -11.83 2.94 25.29
C LYS A 581 -12.35 2.06 24.16
N MET A 582 -13.67 1.97 23.99
CA MET A 582 -14.28 1.03 23.06
C MET A 582 -13.89 1.29 21.59
N GLU A 583 -13.83 2.55 21.17
CA GLU A 583 -13.47 2.91 19.79
C GLU A 583 -12.02 2.52 19.47
N ASP A 584 -11.07 2.93 20.31
CA ASP A 584 -9.65 2.53 20.21
C ASP A 584 -9.49 1.01 20.22
N ALA A 585 -10.27 0.31 21.06
CA ALA A 585 -10.24 -1.14 21.17
C ALA A 585 -10.79 -1.86 19.92
N ILE A 586 -11.85 -1.34 19.30
CA ILE A 586 -12.36 -1.84 18.01
C ILE A 586 -11.29 -1.65 16.93
N GLU A 587 -10.65 -0.49 16.88
CA GLU A 587 -9.58 -0.23 15.91
C GLU A 587 -8.40 -1.19 16.12
N GLU A 588 -7.99 -1.43 17.37
CA GLU A 588 -6.91 -2.36 17.71
C GLU A 588 -7.24 -3.80 17.25
N VAL A 589 -8.45 -4.29 17.52
CA VAL A 589 -8.92 -5.60 17.04
C VAL A 589 -8.89 -5.67 15.52
N MET A 590 -9.37 -4.63 14.84
CA MET A 590 -9.40 -4.56 13.38
C MET A 590 -8.00 -4.57 12.77
N MET A 591 -7.08 -3.79 13.32
CA MET A 591 -5.68 -3.75 12.87
C MET A 591 -5.02 -5.12 13.03
N ASN A 592 -5.22 -5.77 14.18
CA ASN A 592 -4.66 -7.10 14.44
C ASN A 592 -5.30 -8.17 13.53
N ALA A 593 -6.63 -8.16 13.36
CA ALA A 593 -7.31 -9.06 12.44
C ALA A 593 -6.76 -8.91 11.02
N ASP A 594 -6.60 -7.68 10.52
CA ASP A 594 -6.10 -7.43 9.18
C ASP A 594 -4.61 -7.79 9.02
N ARG A 595 -3.78 -7.57 10.05
CA ARG A 595 -2.38 -8.01 10.10
C ARG A 595 -2.26 -9.53 9.95
N PHE A 596 -3.17 -10.29 10.55
CA PHE A 596 -3.24 -11.75 10.40
C PHE A 596 -4.03 -12.22 9.18
N GLY A 597 -4.58 -11.32 8.38
CA GLY A 597 -5.33 -11.62 7.16
C GLY A 597 -6.80 -12.03 7.38
N TYR A 598 -7.32 -11.87 8.60
CA TYR A 598 -8.71 -12.14 8.95
C TYR A 598 -9.59 -10.91 8.75
N ARG A 599 -10.87 -11.17 8.51
CA ARG A 599 -11.91 -10.15 8.42
C ARG A 599 -12.80 -10.24 9.65
N PRO A 600 -12.84 -9.21 10.50
CA PRO A 600 -13.75 -9.17 11.63
C PRO A 600 -15.21 -9.28 11.17
N VAL A 601 -16.00 -10.02 11.92
CA VAL A 601 -17.45 -10.12 11.81
C VAL A 601 -17.99 -10.06 13.23
N PHE A 602 -18.74 -9.01 13.57
CA PHE A 602 -19.41 -8.94 14.86
C PHE A 602 -20.75 -9.64 14.75
N TYR A 603 -21.01 -10.59 15.64
CA TYR A 603 -22.16 -11.47 15.62
C TYR A 603 -23.01 -11.21 16.86
N GLU A 604 -24.33 -11.04 16.68
CA GLU A 604 -25.28 -10.73 17.77
C GLU A 604 -25.01 -9.40 18.51
N VAL A 605 -24.63 -8.35 17.77
CA VAL A 605 -24.50 -6.99 18.35
C VAL A 605 -25.82 -6.24 18.38
N ARG A 606 -26.00 -5.35 19.35
CA ARG A 606 -27.19 -4.49 19.47
C ARG A 606 -27.14 -3.34 18.47
N GLY A 607 -28.25 -2.63 18.32
CA GLY A 607 -28.34 -1.44 17.47
C GLY A 607 -27.41 -0.29 17.92
N THR A 608 -27.04 -0.26 19.20
CA THR A 608 -26.11 0.72 19.79
C THR A 608 -24.69 0.63 19.22
N MET A 609 -24.27 -0.52 18.70
CA MET A 609 -22.95 -0.70 18.06
C MET A 609 -22.89 -0.21 16.62
N ILE A 610 -24.05 0.09 16.00
CA ILE A 610 -24.11 0.45 14.58
C ILE A 610 -23.28 1.71 14.27
N PRO A 611 -23.37 2.83 15.03
CA PRO A 611 -22.57 4.02 14.74
C PRO A 611 -21.06 3.73 14.75
N TYR A 612 -20.56 3.09 15.82
CA TYR A 612 -19.16 2.74 15.96
C TYR A 612 -18.66 1.87 14.80
N LEU A 613 -19.39 0.81 14.47
CA LEU A 613 -18.97 -0.12 13.42
C LEU A 613 -19.17 0.46 12.01
N HIS A 614 -20.15 1.34 11.81
CA HIS A 614 -20.39 1.99 10.52
C HIS A 614 -19.22 2.91 10.13
N ASP A 615 -18.70 3.70 11.07
CA ASP A 615 -17.55 4.58 10.84
C ASP A 615 -16.28 3.80 10.47
N HIS A 616 -16.19 2.56 10.93
CA HIS A 616 -15.15 1.62 10.55
C HIS A 616 -15.42 0.85 9.25
N GLY A 617 -16.52 1.10 8.53
CA GLY A 617 -16.81 0.52 7.21
C GLY A 617 -17.43 -0.88 7.22
N PHE A 618 -18.24 -1.18 8.23
CA PHE A 618 -19.09 -2.37 8.28
C PHE A 618 -20.46 -2.12 7.65
N ASP A 619 -21.00 -3.16 7.03
CA ASP A 619 -22.41 -3.27 6.66
C ASP A 619 -23.10 -4.21 7.68
N PHE A 620 -24.42 -4.09 7.79
CA PHE A 620 -25.22 -4.79 8.81
C PHE A 620 -26.33 -5.60 8.17
N ILE A 621 -26.62 -6.76 8.76
CA ILE A 621 -27.82 -7.54 8.47
C ILE A 621 -28.48 -7.88 9.80
N LYS A 622 -29.79 -7.66 9.90
CA LYS A 622 -30.56 -8.08 11.06
C LYS A 622 -30.52 -9.61 11.17
N LEU A 623 -30.07 -10.09 12.32
CA LEU A 623 -29.97 -11.51 12.63
C LEU A 623 -31.22 -12.03 13.33
N GLY A 624 -31.88 -11.20 14.14
CA GLY A 624 -33.06 -11.60 14.87
C GLY A 624 -33.43 -10.60 15.95
N GLU A 625 -34.22 -11.06 16.91
CA GLU A 625 -34.66 -10.26 18.04
C GLU A 625 -34.45 -11.05 19.33
N GLU A 626 -33.94 -10.40 20.36
CA GLU A 626 -33.84 -10.94 21.71
C GLU A 626 -35.01 -10.43 22.55
N GLY A 627 -35.60 -11.31 23.37
CA GLY A 627 -36.82 -11.02 24.09
C GLY A 627 -36.56 -10.77 25.57
N PHE A 628 -36.88 -9.57 26.04
CA PHE A 628 -36.76 -9.18 27.45
C PHE A 628 -38.12 -9.19 28.14
N VAL A 629 -38.16 -9.73 29.36
CA VAL A 629 -39.33 -9.74 30.24
C VAL A 629 -39.04 -8.83 31.41
N ASP A 630 -39.89 -7.83 31.63
CA ASP A 630 -39.92 -7.07 32.88
C ASP A 630 -40.48 -7.95 34.01
N VAL A 631 -39.59 -8.43 34.88
CA VAL A 631 -39.98 -9.37 35.96
C VAL A 631 -40.63 -8.67 37.14
N GLN A 632 -40.36 -7.38 37.35
CA GLN A 632 -40.96 -6.61 38.43
C GLN A 632 -42.45 -6.41 38.19
N ASN A 633 -42.81 -6.08 36.95
CA ASN A 633 -44.19 -5.93 36.51
C ASN A 633 -44.84 -7.24 36.03
N PHE A 634 -44.11 -8.35 36.03
CA PHE A 634 -44.66 -9.65 35.66
C PHE A 634 -45.78 -10.07 36.63
N THR A 635 -46.92 -10.45 36.07
CA THR A 635 -48.03 -11.02 36.82
C THR A 635 -48.76 -12.08 36.03
N MET A 636 -49.11 -13.16 36.72
CA MET A 636 -49.99 -14.22 36.20
C MET A 636 -51.47 -13.83 36.29
N SER A 637 -51.81 -12.69 36.87
CA SER A 637 -53.17 -12.21 37.01
C SER A 637 -53.78 -11.69 35.69
N GLY A 638 -55.12 -11.69 35.61
CA GLY A 638 -55.87 -11.13 34.47
C GLY A 638 -56.33 -12.14 33.41
N LYS A 639 -57.18 -11.68 32.48
CA LYS A 639 -57.83 -12.54 31.47
C LYS A 639 -56.85 -13.13 30.46
N LYS A 640 -55.81 -12.37 30.06
CA LYS A 640 -54.82 -12.79 29.06
C LYS A 640 -53.95 -13.97 29.52
N LYS A 641 -53.77 -14.17 30.84
CA LYS A 641 -52.94 -15.22 31.45
C LYS A 641 -53.75 -16.40 32.01
N LYS A 642 -55.02 -16.54 31.61
CA LYS A 642 -55.90 -17.61 32.12
C LYS A 642 -55.39 -19.01 31.76
N GLY A 643 -54.85 -19.18 30.54
CA GLY A 643 -54.35 -20.47 30.07
C GLY A 643 -53.12 -20.90 30.84
N GLU A 644 -52.14 -20.00 30.98
CA GLU A 644 -50.89 -20.24 31.68
C GLU A 644 -51.12 -20.50 33.18
N ARG A 645 -52.03 -19.76 33.83
CA ARG A 645 -52.42 -20.06 35.22
C ARG A 645 -53.08 -21.43 35.39
N ALA A 646 -53.99 -21.78 34.48
CA ALA A 646 -54.66 -23.08 34.53
C ALA A 646 -53.64 -24.23 34.35
N LEU A 647 -52.62 -24.02 33.52
CA LEU A 647 -51.49 -24.94 33.36
C LEU A 647 -50.66 -25.05 34.65
N MET A 648 -50.26 -23.93 35.27
CA MET A 648 -49.49 -23.95 36.53
C MET A 648 -50.25 -24.70 37.63
N ASN A 649 -51.52 -24.36 37.86
CA ASN A 649 -52.35 -25.05 38.86
C ASN A 649 -52.59 -26.53 38.54
N LYS A 650 -52.50 -26.94 37.27
CA LYS A 650 -52.59 -28.35 36.89
C LYS A 650 -51.30 -29.08 37.28
N LEU A 651 -50.14 -28.53 36.91
CA LEU A 651 -48.84 -29.14 37.20
C LEU A 651 -48.57 -29.21 38.70
N GLU A 652 -48.94 -28.17 39.46
CA GLU A 652 -48.86 -28.18 40.92
C GLU A 652 -49.71 -29.29 41.54
N ARG A 653 -50.95 -29.50 41.07
CA ARG A 653 -51.82 -30.61 41.52
C ARG A 653 -51.27 -31.99 41.15
N GLU A 654 -50.52 -32.09 40.07
CA GLU A 654 -49.84 -33.32 39.62
C GLU A 654 -48.50 -33.54 40.35
N GLY A 655 -48.13 -32.67 41.30
CA GLY A 655 -46.95 -32.82 42.14
C GLY A 655 -45.65 -32.34 41.50
N TYR A 656 -45.72 -31.57 40.40
CA TYR A 656 -44.51 -31.01 39.79
C TYR A 656 -43.93 -29.90 40.66
N THR A 657 -42.62 -29.94 40.88
CA THR A 657 -41.90 -28.97 41.71
C THR A 657 -40.75 -28.32 40.95
N PHE A 658 -40.42 -27.10 41.36
CA PHE A 658 -39.31 -26.31 40.83
C PHE A 658 -38.26 -26.12 41.93
N GLU A 659 -36.99 -26.28 41.57
CA GLU A 659 -35.87 -26.08 42.50
C GLU A 659 -34.68 -25.49 41.74
N ILE A 660 -33.91 -24.63 42.40
CA ILE A 660 -32.60 -24.18 41.90
C ILE A 660 -31.53 -24.88 42.72
N ILE A 661 -30.71 -25.66 42.02
CA ILE A 661 -29.55 -26.32 42.61
C ILE A 661 -28.29 -25.50 42.31
N ASN A 662 -27.41 -25.37 43.31
CA ASN A 662 -26.16 -24.61 43.21
C ASN A 662 -24.96 -25.55 43.00
N PRO A 663 -23.95 -25.13 42.23
CA PRO A 663 -22.70 -25.89 42.11
C PRO A 663 -21.92 -25.91 43.44
N PRO A 664 -21.05 -26.91 43.67
CA PRO A 664 -20.72 -28.03 42.80
C PRO A 664 -21.81 -29.12 42.80
N PHE A 665 -21.97 -29.80 41.66
CA PHE A 665 -22.96 -30.87 41.48
C PHE A 665 -22.33 -32.25 41.67
N ASP A 666 -23.06 -33.19 42.28
CA ASP A 666 -22.59 -34.56 42.48
C ASP A 666 -22.75 -35.43 41.21
N HIS A 667 -22.16 -36.63 41.24
CA HIS A 667 -22.19 -37.54 40.09
C HIS A 667 -23.63 -37.96 39.73
N GLU A 668 -24.51 -38.16 40.71
CA GLU A 668 -25.90 -38.56 40.48
C GLU A 668 -26.69 -37.47 39.73
N THR A 669 -26.51 -36.21 40.11
CA THR A 669 -27.05 -35.05 39.42
C THR A 669 -26.56 -35.02 37.96
N TRP A 670 -25.27 -35.23 37.72
CA TRP A 670 -24.72 -35.26 36.37
C TRP A 670 -25.30 -36.37 35.50
N THR A 671 -25.43 -37.58 36.05
CA THR A 671 -26.02 -38.72 35.34
C THR A 671 -27.46 -38.40 34.94
N THR A 672 -28.23 -37.82 35.85
CA THR A 672 -29.64 -37.46 35.62
C THR A 672 -29.77 -36.35 34.59
N LEU A 673 -29.03 -35.23 34.73
CA LEU A 673 -29.08 -34.12 33.79
C LEU A 673 -28.61 -34.54 32.39
N ARG A 674 -27.60 -35.41 32.31
CA ARG A 674 -27.12 -35.95 31.03
C ARG A 674 -28.17 -36.83 30.36
N ALA A 675 -28.86 -37.70 31.11
CA ALA A 675 -29.93 -38.53 30.56
C ALA A 675 -31.07 -37.67 29.96
N VAL A 676 -31.54 -36.65 30.70
CA VAL A 676 -32.54 -35.68 30.22
C VAL A 676 -32.05 -34.95 28.97
N SER A 677 -30.78 -34.54 28.97
CA SER A 677 -30.15 -33.85 27.86
C SER A 677 -30.05 -34.71 26.59
N ASP A 678 -29.58 -35.95 26.71
CA ASP A 678 -29.38 -36.87 25.60
C ASP A 678 -30.72 -37.30 24.99
N GLU A 679 -31.73 -37.52 25.83
CA GLU A 679 -33.08 -37.79 25.39
C GLU A 679 -33.69 -36.59 24.64
N TRP A 680 -33.49 -35.37 25.15
CA TRP A 680 -33.94 -34.14 24.48
C TRP A 680 -33.25 -33.92 23.13
N LEU A 681 -31.96 -34.23 23.03
CA LEU A 681 -31.21 -34.11 21.78
C LEU A 681 -31.77 -35.07 20.72
N ASP A 682 -32.22 -36.27 21.11
CA ASP A 682 -32.87 -37.26 20.23
C ASP A 682 -32.04 -37.54 18.96
N GLY A 683 -30.72 -37.71 19.13
CA GLY A 683 -29.77 -37.94 18.04
C GLY A 683 -29.29 -36.68 17.29
N ARG A 684 -29.75 -35.48 17.66
CA ARG A 684 -29.21 -34.21 17.13
C ARG A 684 -27.84 -33.88 17.73
N GLU A 685 -26.97 -33.28 16.92
CA GLU A 685 -25.68 -32.77 17.42
C GLU A 685 -25.86 -31.51 18.27
N GLU A 686 -24.98 -31.37 19.27
CA GLU A 686 -24.83 -30.15 20.05
C GLU A 686 -24.35 -28.96 19.20
N LYS A 687 -24.84 -27.77 19.56
CA LYS A 687 -24.42 -26.49 18.96
C LYS A 687 -23.33 -25.85 19.82
N GLY A 688 -22.80 -24.71 19.39
CA GLY A 688 -21.75 -24.01 20.13
C GLY A 688 -21.61 -22.56 19.73
N PHE A 689 -20.50 -21.94 20.13
CA PHE A 689 -20.14 -20.54 19.92
C PHE A 689 -21.06 -19.55 20.63
N SER A 690 -22.29 -19.39 20.15
CA SER A 690 -23.32 -18.50 20.70
C SER A 690 -24.35 -19.21 21.59
N LEU A 691 -24.36 -20.53 21.57
CA LEU A 691 -25.26 -21.37 22.36
C LEU A 691 -24.44 -22.29 23.24
N GLY A 692 -24.88 -22.51 24.48
CA GLY A 692 -24.30 -23.51 25.35
C GLY A 692 -24.59 -24.93 24.89
N PHE A 693 -23.72 -25.83 25.35
CA PHE A 693 -23.84 -27.27 25.18
C PHE A 693 -23.58 -27.96 26.51
N PHE A 694 -23.96 -29.23 26.62
CA PHE A 694 -23.72 -30.00 27.83
C PHE A 694 -22.20 -30.21 28.01
N ASP A 695 -21.61 -29.40 28.90
CA ASP A 695 -20.22 -29.42 29.36
C ASP A 695 -20.25 -29.20 30.86
N THR A 696 -19.72 -30.15 31.62
CA THR A 696 -19.80 -30.12 33.09
C THR A 696 -19.13 -28.89 33.66
N TYR A 697 -17.93 -28.53 33.16
CA TYR A 697 -17.25 -27.30 33.57
C TYR A 697 -18.11 -26.06 33.33
N TYR A 698 -18.71 -25.90 32.14
CA TYR A 698 -19.57 -24.76 31.85
C TYR A 698 -20.80 -24.70 32.78
N LEU A 699 -21.47 -25.84 32.95
CA LEU A 699 -22.67 -25.94 33.77
C LEU A 699 -22.38 -25.74 35.26
N GLU A 700 -21.16 -26.03 35.74
CA GLU A 700 -20.71 -25.69 37.11
C GLU A 700 -20.48 -24.19 37.35
N GLN A 701 -20.48 -23.36 36.30
CA GLN A 701 -20.23 -21.91 36.47
C GLN A 701 -21.44 -21.14 36.99
N ALA A 702 -22.62 -21.76 37.02
CA ALA A 702 -23.86 -21.12 37.44
C ALA A 702 -24.84 -22.15 38.03
N PRO A 703 -25.87 -21.69 38.78
CA PRO A 703 -26.93 -22.56 39.25
C PRO A 703 -27.73 -23.19 38.09
N ILE A 704 -28.40 -24.31 38.38
CA ILE A 704 -29.29 -24.99 37.42
C ILE A 704 -30.69 -25.04 38.03
N ALA A 705 -31.67 -24.55 37.30
CA ALA A 705 -33.07 -24.73 37.63
C ALA A 705 -33.53 -26.11 37.15
N ILE A 706 -34.18 -26.87 38.00
CA ILE A 706 -34.71 -28.22 37.70
C ILE A 706 -36.21 -28.28 37.95
N ALA A 707 -36.90 -29.05 37.11
CA ALA A 707 -38.29 -29.42 37.30
C ALA A 707 -38.36 -30.91 37.62
N LYS A 708 -38.97 -31.24 38.76
CA LYS A 708 -39.18 -32.62 39.21
C LYS A 708 -40.65 -32.99 39.06
N ASN A 709 -40.92 -34.25 38.72
CA ASN A 709 -42.28 -34.81 38.74
C ASN A 709 -42.72 -35.15 40.18
N GLY A 710 -43.96 -35.65 40.34
CA GLY A 710 -44.50 -36.04 41.65
C GLY A 710 -43.76 -37.19 42.34
N GLU A 711 -42.89 -37.92 41.63
CA GLU A 711 -42.04 -38.99 42.18
C GLU A 711 -40.64 -38.47 42.59
N GLY A 712 -40.34 -37.18 42.35
CA GLY A 712 -39.05 -36.56 42.64
C GLY A 712 -38.01 -36.67 41.52
N THR A 713 -38.34 -37.30 40.39
CA THR A 713 -37.45 -37.47 39.24
C THR A 713 -37.35 -36.17 38.44
N VAL A 714 -36.13 -35.76 38.08
CA VAL A 714 -35.90 -34.58 37.22
C VAL A 714 -36.36 -34.87 35.80
N VAL A 715 -37.36 -34.12 35.33
CA VAL A 715 -37.92 -34.24 33.97
C VAL A 715 -37.56 -33.06 33.08
N GLY A 716 -36.95 -32.01 33.63
CA GLY A 716 -36.45 -30.89 32.85
C GLY A 716 -35.51 -30.01 33.63
N PHE A 717 -34.66 -29.28 32.93
CA PHE A 717 -33.72 -28.34 33.54
C PHE A 717 -33.48 -27.12 32.65
N ALA A 718 -33.07 -26.03 33.27
CA ALA A 718 -32.53 -24.85 32.61
C ALA A 718 -31.24 -24.38 33.30
N SER A 719 -30.19 -24.14 32.54
CA SER A 719 -28.93 -23.60 33.08
C SER A 719 -29.02 -22.08 33.18
N MET A 720 -28.75 -21.53 34.36
CA MET A 720 -28.71 -20.08 34.55
C MET A 720 -27.51 -19.49 33.79
N MET A 721 -27.69 -18.28 33.28
CA MET A 721 -26.67 -17.57 32.53
C MET A 721 -26.46 -16.17 33.11
N PRO A 722 -25.52 -16.01 34.07
CA PRO A 722 -25.20 -14.71 34.66
C PRO A 722 -24.82 -13.67 33.60
N SER A 723 -25.48 -12.52 33.63
CA SER A 723 -25.13 -11.34 32.84
C SER A 723 -23.95 -10.57 33.44
N TYR A 724 -23.59 -10.89 34.70
CA TYR A 724 -22.62 -10.15 35.53
C TYR A 724 -23.03 -8.70 35.77
N THR A 725 -24.33 -8.44 35.79
CA THR A 725 -24.95 -7.19 36.27
C THR A 725 -26.11 -7.53 37.20
N ASP A 726 -26.46 -6.61 38.09
CA ASP A 726 -27.59 -6.79 39.02
C ASP A 726 -28.96 -6.52 38.35
N GLU A 727 -28.96 -6.07 37.10
CA GLU A 727 -30.17 -5.64 36.39
C GLU A 727 -30.87 -6.78 35.63
N MET A 728 -30.12 -7.79 35.21
CA MET A 728 -30.59 -8.80 34.27
C MET A 728 -30.10 -10.20 34.61
N THR A 729 -30.97 -11.18 34.46
CA THR A 729 -30.59 -12.60 34.41
C THR A 729 -31.12 -13.28 33.15
N SER A 730 -30.62 -14.46 32.85
CA SER A 730 -30.94 -15.21 31.64
C SER A 730 -30.77 -16.71 31.86
N ILE A 731 -31.14 -17.48 30.86
CA ILE A 731 -30.82 -18.90 30.74
C ILE A 731 -30.16 -19.18 29.39
N ASP A 732 -29.47 -20.31 29.31
CA ASP A 732 -28.85 -20.78 28.07
C ASP A 732 -29.47 -22.10 27.61
N LEU A 733 -29.16 -23.22 28.28
CA LEU A 733 -29.79 -24.50 28.01
C LEU A 733 -31.17 -24.53 28.68
N MET A 734 -32.19 -25.02 27.97
CA MET A 734 -33.45 -25.50 28.54
C MET A 734 -33.81 -26.82 27.87
N ARG A 735 -33.80 -27.92 28.62
CA ARG A 735 -34.01 -29.29 28.12
C ARG A 735 -35.01 -30.02 28.99
N TYR A 736 -35.69 -31.01 28.41
CA TYR A 736 -36.74 -31.78 29.08
C TYR A 736 -36.83 -33.19 28.50
N SER A 737 -37.20 -34.15 29.34
CA SER A 737 -37.39 -35.56 28.98
C SER A 737 -38.66 -35.77 28.17
N LYS A 738 -38.83 -36.95 27.53
CA LYS A 738 -40.10 -37.28 26.84
C LYS A 738 -41.24 -37.53 27.82
N GLU A 739 -40.90 -37.79 29.09
CA GLU A 739 -41.85 -37.92 30.20
C GLU A 739 -42.37 -36.58 30.70
N ALA A 740 -41.74 -35.46 30.31
CA ALA A 740 -42.16 -34.14 30.72
C ALA A 740 -43.55 -33.78 30.16
N PRO A 741 -44.46 -33.21 30.98
CA PRO A 741 -45.81 -32.91 30.56
C PRO A 741 -45.84 -31.76 29.54
N SER A 742 -46.89 -31.72 28.73
CA SER A 742 -47.14 -30.58 27.85
C SER A 742 -47.24 -29.29 28.67
N GLY A 743 -46.39 -28.31 28.36
CA GLY A 743 -46.29 -27.05 29.09
C GLY A 743 -45.14 -26.96 30.10
N ILE A 744 -44.26 -27.97 30.20
CA ILE A 744 -43.10 -27.93 31.11
C ILE A 744 -42.19 -26.70 30.90
N MET A 745 -42.06 -26.21 29.66
CA MET A 745 -41.29 -24.98 29.38
C MET A 745 -41.97 -23.75 29.98
N ASP A 746 -43.31 -23.66 29.91
CA ASP A 746 -44.05 -22.57 30.54
C ASP A 746 -43.87 -22.62 32.07
N PHE A 747 -43.91 -23.82 32.65
CA PHE A 747 -43.63 -24.03 34.07
C PHE A 747 -42.23 -23.54 34.47
N LEU A 748 -41.18 -23.93 33.74
CA LEU A 748 -39.82 -23.46 34.01
C LEU A 748 -39.69 -21.94 33.87
N PHE A 749 -40.17 -21.34 32.76
CA PHE A 749 -40.06 -19.90 32.55
C PHE A 749 -40.82 -19.08 33.61
N ILE A 750 -42.05 -19.48 33.96
CA ILE A 750 -42.85 -18.75 34.95
C ILE A 750 -42.16 -18.76 36.32
N ASN A 751 -41.72 -19.94 36.79
CA ASN A 751 -40.98 -20.03 38.06
C ASN A 751 -39.65 -19.25 38.00
N LEU A 752 -38.95 -19.27 36.87
CA LEU A 752 -37.73 -18.47 36.68
C LEU A 752 -37.99 -16.96 36.75
N PHE A 753 -39.11 -16.47 36.22
CA PHE A 753 -39.48 -15.05 36.33
C PHE A 753 -39.83 -14.68 37.77
N GLU A 754 -40.52 -15.56 38.49
CA GLU A 754 -40.84 -15.37 39.90
C GLU A 754 -39.58 -15.37 40.76
N GLN A 755 -38.67 -16.33 40.55
CA GLN A 755 -37.37 -16.34 41.22
C GLN A 755 -36.55 -15.09 40.88
N ALA A 756 -36.44 -14.72 39.61
CA ALA A 756 -35.66 -13.54 39.21
C ALA A 756 -36.19 -12.25 39.85
N LYS A 757 -37.51 -12.18 40.08
CA LYS A 757 -38.14 -11.10 40.82
C LYS A 757 -37.77 -11.13 42.30
N GLU A 758 -37.78 -12.30 42.94
CA GLU A 758 -37.36 -12.51 44.33
C GLU A 758 -35.88 -12.16 44.55
N ASP A 759 -35.02 -12.51 43.58
CA ASP A 759 -33.59 -12.20 43.59
C ASP A 759 -33.30 -10.72 43.30
N GLY A 760 -34.31 -9.92 42.94
CA GLY A 760 -34.21 -8.47 42.76
C GLY A 760 -33.84 -8.00 41.34
N PHE A 761 -33.77 -8.89 40.36
CA PHE A 761 -33.49 -8.51 38.96
C PHE A 761 -34.62 -7.66 38.37
N GLN A 762 -34.29 -6.78 37.43
CA GLN A 762 -35.27 -5.94 36.73
C GLN A 762 -35.83 -6.64 35.49
N THR A 763 -34.95 -7.31 34.77
CA THR A 763 -35.27 -7.93 33.48
C THR A 763 -34.79 -9.39 33.42
N PHE A 764 -35.56 -10.22 32.72
CA PHE A 764 -35.16 -11.56 32.36
C PHE A 764 -35.03 -11.66 30.85
N ASN A 765 -33.85 -12.02 30.37
CA ASN A 765 -33.62 -12.29 28.96
C ASN A 765 -34.11 -13.72 28.64
N ALA A 766 -35.19 -13.83 27.86
CA ALA A 766 -35.74 -15.11 27.43
C ALA A 766 -34.96 -15.73 26.25
N GLY A 767 -33.85 -15.11 25.84
CA GLY A 767 -32.96 -15.50 24.75
C GLY A 767 -33.48 -15.14 23.37
N MET A 768 -32.66 -15.42 22.35
CA MET A 768 -32.92 -15.02 20.97
C MET A 768 -34.13 -15.71 20.30
N ALA A 769 -34.82 -14.96 19.43
CA ALA A 769 -35.75 -15.40 18.41
C ALA A 769 -35.20 -15.00 17.02
N PRO A 770 -34.48 -15.91 16.33
CA PRO A 770 -33.74 -15.54 15.13
C PRO A 770 -34.63 -15.26 13.90
N LEU A 771 -34.15 -14.35 13.06
CA LEU A 771 -34.65 -13.97 11.73
C LEU A 771 -36.14 -13.61 11.64
N ALA A 772 -36.71 -13.10 12.74
CA ALA A 772 -38.02 -12.44 12.69
C ALA A 772 -37.97 -11.23 11.73
N ASN A 773 -38.82 -11.25 10.69
CA ASN A 773 -39.01 -10.17 9.72
C ASN A 773 -37.80 -9.85 8.80
N VAL A 774 -36.84 -10.77 8.63
CA VAL A 774 -35.65 -10.53 7.79
C VAL A 774 -35.89 -10.95 6.33
N GLY A 775 -35.68 -10.02 5.39
CA GLY A 775 -35.76 -10.29 3.95
C GLY A 775 -37.18 -10.53 3.41
N GLU A 776 -38.22 -10.24 4.22
CA GLU A 776 -39.64 -10.41 3.82
C GLU A 776 -40.16 -9.26 2.95
N SER A 777 -39.55 -8.07 3.05
CA SER A 777 -39.93 -6.92 2.23
C SER A 777 -39.54 -7.12 0.76
N LYS A 778 -40.42 -6.69 -0.17
CA LYS A 778 -40.13 -6.67 -1.61
C LYS A 778 -38.95 -5.76 -1.97
N TYR A 779 -38.61 -4.81 -1.10
CA TYR A 779 -37.49 -3.87 -1.24
C TYR A 779 -36.22 -4.32 -0.51
N ALA A 780 -36.22 -5.51 0.10
CA ALA A 780 -35.04 -6.04 0.79
C ALA A 780 -33.87 -6.24 -0.21
N PHE A 781 -32.66 -5.96 0.25
CA PHE A 781 -31.46 -6.13 -0.58
C PHE A 781 -31.26 -7.60 -0.96
N LEU A 782 -30.60 -7.87 -2.08
CA LEU A 782 -30.28 -9.23 -2.54
C LEU A 782 -29.58 -10.06 -1.45
N GLY A 783 -28.69 -9.45 -0.68
CA GLY A 783 -28.00 -10.07 0.45
C GLY A 783 -28.94 -10.51 1.58
N GLU A 784 -29.92 -9.68 1.93
CA GLU A 784 -30.92 -9.99 2.95
C GLU A 784 -31.88 -11.09 2.49
N ARG A 785 -32.24 -11.11 1.20
CA ARG A 785 -33.04 -12.19 0.60
C ARG A 785 -32.30 -13.53 0.62
N LEU A 786 -30.98 -13.51 0.39
CA LEU A 786 -30.11 -14.69 0.53
C LEU A 786 -29.98 -15.14 1.99
N ALA A 787 -29.83 -14.21 2.94
CA ALA A 787 -29.84 -14.52 4.37
C ALA A 787 -31.18 -15.14 4.80
N GLY A 788 -32.31 -14.59 4.34
CA GLY A 788 -33.64 -15.17 4.54
C GLY A 788 -33.82 -16.53 3.87
N LEU A 789 -33.10 -16.83 2.79
CA LEU A 789 -33.08 -18.16 2.18
C LEU A 789 -32.32 -19.16 3.08
N VAL A 790 -31.13 -18.80 3.57
CA VAL A 790 -30.37 -19.61 4.54
C VAL A 790 -31.22 -19.88 5.79
N TYR A 791 -31.98 -18.89 6.26
CA TYR A 791 -32.93 -19.07 7.37
C TYR A 791 -34.01 -20.11 7.12
N ARG A 792 -34.71 -20.02 5.99
CA ARG A 792 -35.81 -20.95 5.67
C ARG A 792 -35.33 -22.39 5.56
N TYR A 793 -34.15 -22.61 4.99
CA TYR A 793 -33.53 -23.94 4.95
C TYR A 793 -32.98 -24.40 6.32
N SER A 794 -32.67 -23.46 7.22
CA SER A 794 -32.30 -23.73 8.61
C SER A 794 -33.50 -24.06 9.52
N GLN A 795 -34.75 -23.72 9.15
CA GLN A 795 -35.94 -24.00 9.97
C GLN A 795 -36.13 -25.49 10.29
N GLY A 796 -35.74 -26.39 9.38
CA GLY A 796 -35.76 -27.85 9.63
C GLY A 796 -34.82 -28.29 10.77
N PHE A 797 -33.82 -27.47 11.11
CA PHE A 797 -32.84 -27.72 12.17
C PHE A 797 -33.12 -26.97 13.49
N TYR A 798 -34.09 -26.04 13.51
CA TYR A 798 -34.20 -25.06 14.60
C TYR A 798 -35.61 -24.58 15.03
N GLY A 799 -36.70 -24.85 14.29
CA GLY A 799 -38.07 -24.58 14.80
C GLY A 799 -38.42 -23.12 15.17
N PHE A 800 -37.70 -22.14 14.61
CA PHE A 800 -37.60 -20.77 15.12
C PHE A 800 -38.91 -19.94 15.17
N LYS A 801 -39.86 -20.13 14.24
CA LYS A 801 -41.12 -19.36 14.22
C LYS A 801 -42.05 -19.72 15.38
N GLY A 802 -42.02 -20.98 15.83
CA GLY A 802 -42.74 -21.42 17.02
C GLY A 802 -42.17 -20.81 18.30
N LEU A 803 -40.84 -20.65 18.36
CA LEU A 803 -40.16 -20.11 19.53
C LEU A 803 -40.45 -18.63 19.76
N ARG A 804 -40.50 -17.79 18.70
CA ARG A 804 -40.88 -16.38 18.85
C ARG A 804 -42.30 -16.24 19.38
N ASN A 805 -43.26 -16.96 18.79
CA ASN A 805 -44.66 -16.91 19.21
C ASN A 805 -44.84 -17.40 20.64
N PHE A 806 -44.09 -18.44 21.04
CA PHE A 806 -44.06 -18.92 22.42
C PHE A 806 -43.58 -17.81 23.38
N LYS A 807 -42.44 -17.17 23.09
CA LYS A 807 -41.85 -16.12 23.93
C LYS A 807 -42.72 -14.86 24.00
N SER A 808 -43.43 -14.51 22.93
CA SER A 808 -44.37 -13.37 22.90
C SER A 808 -45.49 -13.45 23.94
N LYS A 809 -45.71 -14.62 24.57
CA LYS A 809 -46.61 -14.74 25.74
C LYS A 809 -46.12 -13.89 26.92
N TYR A 810 -44.81 -13.72 27.08
CA TYR A 810 -44.15 -13.16 28.27
C TYR A 810 -43.33 -11.90 27.97
N VAL A 811 -42.68 -11.87 26.81
CA VAL A 811 -41.76 -10.79 26.41
C VAL A 811 -42.48 -9.44 26.35
N THR A 812 -41.93 -8.46 27.05
CA THR A 812 -42.39 -7.07 27.08
C THR A 812 -41.68 -6.22 26.02
N GLU A 813 -40.40 -6.47 25.78
CA GLU A 813 -39.58 -5.73 24.83
C GLU A 813 -38.77 -6.66 23.92
N TRP A 814 -38.70 -6.30 22.62
CA TRP A 814 -37.91 -7.02 21.62
C TRP A 814 -36.75 -6.13 21.16
N GLU A 815 -35.51 -6.53 21.47
CA GLU A 815 -34.32 -5.83 21.01
C GLU A 815 -33.78 -6.47 19.73
N GLN A 816 -33.40 -5.66 18.74
CA GLN A 816 -32.87 -6.17 17.48
C GLN A 816 -31.38 -6.49 17.60
N LYS A 817 -30.98 -7.67 17.14
CA LYS A 817 -29.57 -8.07 17.05
C LYS A 817 -29.12 -8.17 15.59
N PHE A 818 -27.87 -7.78 15.33
CA PHE A 818 -27.30 -7.66 14.00
C PHE A 818 -26.02 -8.47 13.84
N VAL A 819 -25.71 -8.83 12.59
CA VAL A 819 -24.38 -9.23 12.16
C VAL A 819 -23.76 -8.05 11.42
N ALA A 820 -22.62 -7.57 11.91
CA ALA A 820 -21.81 -6.57 11.21
C ALA A 820 -20.66 -7.27 10.46
N PHE A 821 -20.52 -7.01 9.17
CA PHE A 821 -19.46 -7.58 8.33
C PHE A 821 -18.85 -6.52 7.40
N ARG A 822 -17.60 -6.72 6.99
CA ARG A 822 -16.90 -5.78 6.09
C ARG A 822 -17.62 -5.67 4.73
N LYS A 823 -17.92 -4.45 4.26
CA LYS A 823 -18.65 -4.12 3.00
C LYS A 823 -18.23 -4.84 1.71
N ARG A 824 -16.96 -5.30 1.63
CA ARG A 824 -16.43 -6.06 0.48
C ARG A 824 -16.33 -7.57 0.72
N SER A 825 -17.07 -8.09 1.68
CA SER A 825 -17.18 -9.53 1.96
C SER A 825 -18.46 -10.10 1.35
N SER A 826 -18.37 -11.32 0.84
CA SER A 826 -19.54 -12.06 0.38
C SER A 826 -20.44 -12.38 1.57
N ILE A 827 -21.64 -11.82 1.59
CA ILE A 827 -22.66 -12.06 2.61
C ILE A 827 -22.99 -13.56 2.68
N ALA A 828 -23.17 -14.21 1.53
CA ALA A 828 -23.52 -15.63 1.47
C ALA A 828 -22.46 -16.51 2.15
N PHE A 829 -21.18 -16.26 1.88
CA PHE A 829 -20.10 -17.01 2.55
C PHE A 829 -20.02 -16.68 4.03
N THR A 830 -20.18 -15.41 4.43
CA THR A 830 -20.23 -15.03 5.85
C THR A 830 -21.35 -15.78 6.57
N MET A 831 -22.57 -15.79 6.04
CA MET A 831 -23.71 -16.50 6.66
C MET A 831 -23.51 -18.02 6.71
N LEU A 832 -22.98 -18.62 5.65
CA LEU A 832 -22.68 -20.06 5.62
C LEU A 832 -21.59 -20.44 6.65
N GLN A 833 -20.54 -19.61 6.75
CA GLN A 833 -19.49 -19.78 7.75
C GLN A 833 -20.05 -19.63 9.17
N LEU A 834 -20.89 -18.63 9.44
CA LEU A 834 -21.58 -18.47 10.73
C LEU A 834 -22.46 -19.68 11.06
N MET A 835 -23.23 -20.20 10.10
CA MET A 835 -24.06 -21.39 10.29
C MET A 835 -23.21 -22.62 10.65
N ILE A 836 -22.06 -22.82 9.99
CA ILE A 836 -21.12 -23.91 10.31
C ILE A 836 -20.45 -23.71 11.67
N LEU A 837 -20.19 -22.45 12.05
CA LEU A 837 -19.59 -22.08 13.33
C LEU A 837 -20.52 -22.43 14.50
N VAL A 838 -21.79 -22.02 14.41
CA VAL A 838 -22.81 -22.21 15.45
C VAL A 838 -23.31 -23.66 15.45
N GLY A 839 -23.41 -24.29 14.28
CA GLY A 839 -23.97 -25.62 14.10
C GLY A 839 -23.10 -26.79 14.60
N LYS A 840 -21.99 -26.53 15.31
CA LYS A 840 -21.11 -27.59 15.85
C LYS A 840 -20.60 -27.25 17.25
N LYS A 841 -20.77 -28.18 18.19
CA LYS A 841 -19.93 -28.25 19.41
C LYS A 841 -18.49 -28.49 18.97
N ARG A 842 -17.62 -27.51 19.19
CA ARG A 842 -16.20 -27.64 18.87
C ARG A 842 -15.38 -26.99 19.97
N PRO A 843 -14.60 -27.74 20.77
CA PRO A 843 -13.48 -27.13 21.47
C PRO A 843 -12.51 -26.51 20.45
N LEU A 844 -11.73 -25.53 20.88
CA LEU A 844 -10.64 -25.01 20.06
C LEU A 844 -9.69 -26.18 19.70
N ALA A 845 -9.17 -26.23 18.48
CA ALA A 845 -8.25 -27.29 18.07
C ALA A 845 -6.94 -27.21 18.89
N ASN A 846 -6.21 -28.31 19.09
CA ASN A 846 -4.97 -28.34 19.89
C ASN A 846 -3.90 -27.30 19.47
N ASN A 847 -3.96 -26.77 18.25
CA ASN A 847 -3.09 -25.69 17.76
C ASN A 847 -3.61 -24.26 18.07
N GLN A 848 -4.86 -24.13 18.51
CA GLN A 848 -5.51 -22.91 19.01
C GLN A 848 -5.63 -22.91 20.53
N VAL A 849 -5.40 -24.06 21.17
CA VAL A 849 -5.38 -24.22 22.61
C VAL A 849 -3.94 -24.19 23.10
N VAL A 850 -3.61 -23.24 23.98
CA VAL A 850 -2.42 -23.36 24.82
C VAL A 850 -2.96 -23.80 26.19
N LEU A 851 -3.07 -25.12 26.40
CA LEU A 851 -3.54 -25.67 27.67
C LEU A 851 -2.41 -25.59 28.68
N ASP A 852 -2.68 -24.92 29.79
CA ASP A 852 -2.32 -25.42 31.11
C ASP A 852 -3.64 -25.85 31.78
N LEU A 853 -3.98 -27.14 31.64
CA LEU A 853 -4.76 -27.99 32.57
C LEU A 853 -5.23 -29.27 31.85
N PRO A 854 -5.20 -30.44 32.49
CA PRO A 854 -5.43 -31.72 31.81
C PRO A 854 -6.92 -31.95 31.55
N LEU A 855 -7.29 -32.18 30.29
CA LEU A 855 -8.54 -32.84 29.93
C LEU A 855 -8.39 -34.34 30.24
N GLU A 856 -8.62 -34.73 31.49
CA GLU A 856 -8.78 -36.14 31.86
C GLU A 856 -10.21 -36.60 31.58
N GLU A 857 -10.42 -37.16 30.40
CA GLU A 857 -11.41 -38.21 30.17
C GLU A 857 -10.70 -39.35 29.42
N GLN A 858 -9.91 -40.14 30.16
CA GLN A 858 -9.55 -41.48 29.71
C GLN A 858 -10.81 -42.34 29.79
N THR A 859 -11.42 -42.58 28.63
CA THR A 859 -12.25 -43.77 28.41
C THR A 859 -11.36 -45.02 28.47
N LYS A 860 -11.00 -45.45 29.68
CA LYS A 860 -10.57 -46.83 29.90
C LYS A 860 -11.81 -47.71 29.86
N LYS A 861 -12.01 -48.41 28.74
CA LYS A 861 -12.78 -49.66 28.75
C LYS A 861 -12.08 -50.63 29.71
N PRO A 862 -12.78 -51.27 30.65
CA PRO A 862 -12.27 -52.46 31.29
C PRO A 862 -12.39 -53.60 30.28
N ASP A 863 -11.28 -54.05 29.71
CA ASP A 863 -11.24 -55.36 29.05
C ASP A 863 -11.33 -56.42 30.16
N SER A 864 -12.49 -57.06 30.24
CA SER A 864 -12.73 -58.33 30.92
C SER A 864 -12.45 -59.48 29.94
N GLU A 865 -11.54 -60.37 30.35
CA GLU A 865 -11.27 -61.75 29.89
C GLU A 865 -10.94 -62.01 28.40
#